data_AF-A0A3D9HNV2-F1
#
_entry.id   AF-A0A3D9HNV2-F1
#
_cell.length_a   1.000
_cell.length_b   1.000
_cell.length_c   1.000
_cell.angle_alpha   90.00
_cell.angle_beta   90.00
_cell.angle_gamma   90.00
#
_symmetry.space_group_name_H-M   'P 1'
#
loop_
_entity.id
_entity.type
_entity.pdbx_description
1 polymer ?
#
loop_
_entity_poly.entity_id
_entity_poly.type
_entity_poly.pdbx_seq_one_letter_code
_entity_poly.pdbx_strand_id
1 'polypeptide(L)'
;MRKIGSAGLALLLLLTLLPVSNNASANGTLGIIEPLAAGQATGGGFFPLGDAFDSTDVAWDAVSGVPTGSPGGGAPYYAGRAGYVDFGPDWANVRIESTWTKYYAYTTGNQTPYAELWWDDDTDTVNDSGLTETDINFNSAQGLNTGSAAPWVRDSNLAGNPLVPEGRYLMLRSPSTMTNRATEYAFVGWLNLPVTAITVTGAGGASTISTSGGTLQMSAAITPSNAGLQTVTWTSTNGTGSATISAGGLLTAVSNGTVTVRATAQDGSGVFGTKTITISNQGLGGNEPLQIITPVQAGSATGMYFPMQDSFDNQPTLDVNTGYPVGTATGNGAPYYASRAGYIDFGTDWSKVKILATWTQYRSSSSGNQTPYSELWWDDDIDTTNDSGLTETRFNFNSAQGINTGSTTPWIRDNEISGTAVSPLSRYLLLRAPATMTTRALEYAFIGWIDANGNGVQNAPYTPVSQINVTGAGGATTLLIGNTLQMSASVLPYTASNKTIVWSVMNGTGSATISSGGLLTPVTDGTVTVRATAQDGSGVVGTRVIDISQYESFILTRSLDVNGRPHIYSNDIQADYPGVNWQTVKRLYIPAGHYDYIRLNNLPQRAANNPLIITNYGGKVEISSNFQYTFFIGGGSNWKLTGEYNNTLKTGHASYTGHANGNYANSKGNYGIEVGRSSNSSIMVSNRATNFELSFLEIHHSGFAGLLVKTDGDATATMDGVKIHDNYIHDIEAEGMYFGNTSGTANQHMFTNLKIYNNRVIRTGTEGIQLSQQGNGLEVYNNVVALCAMDWKDPFAQWQDGCFQYAQRVGSGEVYNNVFIGGAGDTFEMVLSKDAADTNPPGSQAWVHDNYFSHGRDFFGYVHNAPSNPTATLRFEDNIMRQFNFQYGELPGKTDLNKLIFAVDNVTNPLYFTNNLQDGTKTFIDTVGGNNGTSGNVTATGNVTAATVAPIVFEDVTFPTNFDWTKIERWDDYSNLYSVPIYYNQGDYAYYFPTGELYLCIEAGSHTAKNPTTNPSTWQLVPMMTDDFRTDATSPYQGMGLLD
;
A
#
# COMPACT_ATOMS: atom_id res chain seq x y z
N MET A 1 6.95 63.09 21.72
CA MET A 1 6.09 64.25 22.08
C MET A 1 4.64 63.74 22.21
N ARG A 2 3.90 64.07 23.28
CA ARG A 2 2.79 65.05 23.36
C ARG A 2 1.67 64.90 22.30
N LYS A 3 0.40 64.96 22.73
CA LYS A 3 -0.81 65.11 21.88
C LYS A 3 -1.51 66.46 22.14
N ILE A 4 -2.23 66.94 21.12
CA ILE A 4 -3.16 68.09 21.05
C ILE A 4 -4.29 67.66 20.08
N GLY A 5 -5.55 68.15 20.09
CA GLY A 5 -6.21 69.16 20.93
C GLY A 5 -7.67 68.79 21.23
N SER A 6 -8.64 69.69 20.97
CA SER A 6 -10.03 69.56 21.44
C SER A 6 -11.13 70.07 20.49
N ALA A 7 -12.28 69.38 20.46
CA ALA A 7 -13.61 69.97 20.20
C ALA A 7 -14.74 69.03 20.74
N GLY A 8 -15.76 69.58 21.42
CA GLY A 8 -17.05 68.90 21.72
C GLY A 8 -17.20 68.20 23.08
N LEU A 9 -18.05 68.72 23.97
CA LEU A 9 -18.40 68.16 25.30
C LEU A 9 -19.61 67.22 25.26
N ALA A 10 -19.61 66.14 26.07
CA ALA A 10 -20.55 65.92 27.19
C ALA A 10 -20.38 64.54 27.87
N LEU A 11 -20.68 64.48 29.19
CA LEU A 11 -20.94 63.31 30.07
C LEU A 11 -19.88 62.17 30.11
N LEU A 12 -19.19 61.81 31.20
CA LEU A 12 -19.48 61.72 32.66
C LEU A 12 -20.07 60.35 33.11
N LEU A 13 -19.18 59.55 33.74
CA LEU A 13 -19.38 58.57 34.82
C LEU A 13 -20.08 57.20 34.62
N LEU A 14 -19.42 56.23 35.29
CA LEU A 14 -19.93 55.06 36.04
C LEU A 14 -20.36 53.75 35.33
N LEU A 15 -19.56 52.72 35.64
CA LEU A 15 -19.91 51.39 36.17
C LEU A 15 -20.98 50.47 35.53
N THR A 16 -20.57 49.20 35.49
CA THR A 16 -21.38 47.97 35.63
C THR A 16 -22.51 47.74 34.64
N LEU A 17 -22.33 46.72 33.81
CA LEU A 17 -23.00 45.43 34.05
C LEU A 17 -22.19 44.29 33.43
N LEU A 18 -21.75 43.36 34.28
CA LEU A 18 -21.41 41.99 33.84
C LEU A 18 -22.72 41.27 33.55
N PRO A 19 -22.88 40.59 32.40
CA PRO A 19 -23.55 39.30 32.41
C PRO A 19 -22.55 38.26 32.93
N VAL A 20 -22.82 37.72 34.12
CA VAL A 20 -22.24 36.44 34.54
C VAL A 20 -23.01 35.32 33.82
N SER A 21 -22.34 34.22 33.48
CA SER A 21 -22.86 33.02 32.77
C SER A 21 -23.40 33.30 31.35
N ASN A 22 -22.95 32.58 30.32
CA ASN A 22 -22.78 31.13 30.31
C ASN A 22 -21.35 30.66 30.03
N ASN A 23 -21.09 29.40 30.40
CA ASN A 23 -19.94 28.66 29.89
C ASN A 23 -20.06 28.59 28.36
N ALA A 24 -19.14 29.24 27.64
CA ALA A 24 -18.92 28.92 26.23
C ALA A 24 -18.27 27.54 26.19
N SER A 25 -19.07 26.49 25.96
CA SER A 25 -18.59 25.13 25.77
C SER A 25 -17.67 25.06 24.56
N ALA A 26 -16.75 24.08 24.57
CA ALA A 26 -15.74 23.87 23.53
C ALA A 26 -16.31 23.24 22.23
N ASN A 27 -17.45 23.76 21.76
CA ASN A 27 -18.17 23.28 20.59
C ASN A 27 -17.97 24.25 19.42
N GLY A 28 -17.83 23.72 18.20
CA GLY A 28 -17.63 24.51 16.99
C GLY A 28 -18.84 25.35 16.59
N THR A 29 -18.64 26.25 15.62
CA THR A 29 -19.72 27.11 15.10
C THR A 29 -20.78 26.28 14.39
N LEU A 30 -22.02 26.37 14.86
CA LEU A 30 -23.20 25.74 14.27
C LEU A 30 -23.46 26.26 12.84
N GLY A 31 -23.63 25.35 11.88
CA GLY A 31 -23.88 25.63 10.47
C GLY A 31 -24.54 24.45 9.74
N ILE A 32 -24.58 24.50 8.40
CA ILE A 32 -24.97 23.35 7.56
C ILE A 32 -23.77 22.40 7.46
N ILE A 33 -24.02 21.10 7.60
CA ILE A 33 -23.07 20.05 7.26
C ILE A 33 -23.43 19.58 5.84
N GLU A 34 -22.56 19.91 4.89
CA GLU A 34 -22.65 19.42 3.51
C GLU A 34 -22.06 18.00 3.44
N PRO A 35 -22.81 16.99 2.95
CA PRO A 35 -22.24 15.68 2.63
C PRO A 35 -21.17 15.78 1.54
N LEU A 36 -20.18 14.87 1.56
CA LEU A 36 -19.21 14.72 0.46
C LEU A 36 -19.89 14.22 -0.81
N ALA A 37 -20.89 13.34 -0.67
CA ALA A 37 -21.76 12.86 -1.72
C ALA A 37 -23.09 12.35 -1.12
N ALA A 38 -24.13 12.28 -1.94
CA ALA A 38 -25.34 11.53 -1.62
C ALA A 38 -25.89 10.90 -2.90
N GLY A 39 -26.50 9.72 -2.80
CA GLY A 39 -26.86 8.95 -3.99
C GLY A 39 -27.70 7.71 -3.74
N GLN A 40 -27.90 6.96 -4.81
CA GLN A 40 -28.55 5.65 -4.78
C GLN A 40 -27.60 4.62 -4.19
N ALA A 41 -28.10 3.75 -3.31
CA ALA A 41 -27.33 2.65 -2.74
C ALA A 41 -26.94 1.62 -3.83
N THR A 42 -25.74 1.06 -3.71
CA THR A 42 -25.20 0.02 -4.59
C THR A 42 -26.09 -1.23 -4.52
N GLY A 43 -26.47 -1.78 -5.67
CA GLY A 43 -27.47 -2.86 -5.76
C GLY A 43 -28.93 -2.41 -5.56
N GLY A 44 -29.19 -1.18 -5.11
CA GLY A 44 -30.53 -0.62 -4.95
C GLY A 44 -31.22 -0.27 -6.27
N GLY A 45 -32.56 -0.17 -6.24
CA GLY A 45 -33.33 0.41 -7.34
C GLY A 45 -33.22 1.94 -7.42
N PHE A 46 -33.55 2.54 -8.56
CA PHE A 46 -33.38 3.99 -8.82
C PHE A 46 -33.83 4.89 -7.66
N PHE A 47 -32.87 5.58 -7.03
CA PHE A 47 -33.13 6.40 -5.85
C PHE A 47 -32.19 7.62 -5.80
N PRO A 48 -32.53 8.71 -6.53
CA PRO A 48 -31.66 9.88 -6.66
C PRO A 48 -31.69 10.72 -5.38
N LEU A 49 -31.03 10.24 -4.32
CA LEU A 49 -30.97 10.94 -3.04
C LEU A 49 -30.09 12.21 -3.10
N GLY A 50 -29.15 12.28 -4.05
CA GLY A 50 -28.36 13.47 -4.33
C GLY A 50 -29.22 14.70 -4.67
N ASP A 51 -30.36 14.52 -5.35
CA ASP A 51 -31.34 15.58 -5.68
C ASP A 51 -32.02 16.19 -4.44
N ALA A 52 -31.76 15.64 -3.24
CA ALA A 52 -32.20 16.19 -1.95
C ALA A 52 -31.10 16.97 -1.20
N PHE A 53 -29.90 17.09 -1.78
CA PHE A 53 -28.74 17.81 -1.24
C PHE A 53 -28.02 18.62 -2.35
N ASP A 54 -28.68 18.93 -3.46
CA ASP A 54 -28.07 19.56 -4.65
C ASP A 54 -28.20 21.09 -4.66
N SER A 55 -28.96 21.69 -3.74
CA SER A 55 -29.17 23.13 -3.72
C SER A 55 -27.97 23.91 -3.18
N THR A 56 -27.35 24.68 -4.07
CA THR A 56 -26.09 25.42 -3.83
C THR A 56 -26.20 26.66 -2.93
N ASP A 57 -27.38 26.99 -2.40
CA ASP A 57 -27.61 28.18 -1.55
C ASP A 57 -28.21 27.86 -0.16
N VAL A 58 -28.20 26.58 0.26
CA VAL A 58 -28.62 26.17 1.60
C VAL A 58 -27.64 26.69 2.64
N ALA A 59 -28.14 27.47 3.60
CA ALA A 59 -27.32 28.10 4.64
C ALA A 59 -28.06 28.16 5.97
N TRP A 60 -27.33 28.10 7.09
CA TRP A 60 -27.89 28.23 8.43
C TRP A 60 -28.08 29.70 8.81
N ASP A 61 -29.33 30.14 9.04
CA ASP A 61 -29.59 31.46 9.62
C ASP A 61 -29.61 31.38 11.14
N ALA A 62 -28.48 31.75 11.76
CA ALA A 62 -28.32 31.81 13.21
C ALA A 62 -29.21 32.86 13.91
N VAL A 63 -29.88 33.76 13.18
CA VAL A 63 -30.81 34.74 13.75
C VAL A 63 -32.22 34.14 13.91
N SER A 64 -32.70 33.40 12.92
CA SER A 64 -34.01 32.71 13.00
C SER A 64 -33.92 31.30 13.61
N GLY A 65 -32.75 30.66 13.59
CA GLY A 65 -32.56 29.28 14.05
C GLY A 65 -33.17 28.24 13.10
N VAL A 66 -33.18 28.56 11.80
CA VAL A 66 -33.79 27.78 10.71
C VAL A 66 -32.84 27.83 9.49
N PRO A 67 -32.73 26.77 8.68
CA PRO A 67 -32.04 26.85 7.39
C PRO A 67 -32.72 27.81 6.41
N THR A 68 -31.95 28.31 5.46
CA THR A 68 -32.36 29.15 4.34
C THR A 68 -32.01 28.45 3.03
N GLY A 69 -32.08 29.15 1.89
CA GLY A 69 -31.82 28.58 0.56
C GLY A 69 -33.07 28.20 -0.22
N SER A 70 -32.85 27.93 -1.50
CA SER A 70 -33.80 27.60 -2.55
C SER A 70 -34.11 26.10 -2.58
N PRO A 71 -35.21 25.67 -3.24
CA PRO A 71 -35.49 24.27 -3.52
C PRO A 71 -34.47 23.65 -4.49
N GLY A 72 -33.97 22.45 -4.18
CA GLY A 72 -33.19 21.59 -5.08
C GLY A 72 -34.03 20.74 -6.03
N GLY A 73 -33.40 19.71 -6.61
CA GLY A 73 -33.96 18.80 -7.62
C GLY A 73 -35.22 18.06 -7.16
N GLY A 74 -35.29 17.74 -5.86
CA GLY A 74 -36.45 17.17 -5.20
C GLY A 74 -36.17 15.79 -4.61
N ALA A 75 -36.58 15.59 -3.36
CA ALA A 75 -36.23 14.38 -2.65
C ALA A 75 -37.00 13.13 -3.17
N PRO A 76 -36.34 11.97 -3.26
CA PRO A 76 -36.92 10.80 -3.91
C PRO A 76 -38.10 10.22 -3.11
N TYR A 77 -39.18 9.88 -3.82
CA TYR A 77 -40.44 9.35 -3.24
C TYR A 77 -40.70 7.87 -3.52
N TYR A 78 -39.73 7.16 -4.11
CA TYR A 78 -39.88 5.75 -4.47
C TYR A 78 -39.91 4.86 -3.22
N ALA A 79 -40.94 4.04 -3.07
CA ALA A 79 -41.11 3.15 -1.93
C ALA A 79 -40.14 1.95 -1.95
N GLY A 80 -39.67 1.53 -0.77
CA GLY A 80 -38.82 0.35 -0.58
C GLY A 80 -37.44 0.43 -1.25
N ARG A 81 -36.83 1.60 -1.33
CA ARG A 81 -35.50 1.83 -1.93
C ARG A 81 -34.56 2.49 -0.95
N ALA A 82 -33.26 2.29 -1.12
CA ALA A 82 -32.23 2.86 -0.26
C ALA A 82 -31.33 3.84 -1.03
N GLY A 83 -30.82 4.83 -0.30
CA GLY A 83 -29.76 5.74 -0.72
C GLY A 83 -28.75 5.95 0.40
N TYR A 84 -27.61 6.52 0.05
CA TYR A 84 -26.51 6.84 0.96
C TYR A 84 -26.26 8.34 1.06
N VAL A 85 -25.66 8.75 2.17
CA VAL A 85 -25.06 10.06 2.42
C VAL A 85 -23.63 9.82 2.94
N ASP A 86 -22.63 10.22 2.16
CA ASP A 86 -21.21 10.08 2.49
C ASP A 86 -20.73 11.32 3.27
N PHE A 87 -20.27 11.15 4.50
CA PHE A 87 -19.67 12.24 5.30
C PHE A 87 -18.16 12.41 5.08
N GLY A 88 -17.56 11.61 4.19
CA GLY A 88 -16.14 11.63 3.85
C GLY A 88 -15.23 10.99 4.91
N PRO A 89 -13.92 10.95 4.68
CA PRO A 89 -12.96 10.26 5.55
C PRO A 89 -12.84 10.86 6.96
N ASP A 90 -13.31 12.09 7.18
CA ASP A 90 -13.27 12.80 8.46
C ASP A 90 -14.58 12.70 9.26
N TRP A 91 -15.48 11.77 8.91
CA TRP A 91 -16.83 11.58 9.49
C TRP A 91 -16.88 11.61 11.03
N ALA A 92 -15.89 11.04 11.71
CA ALA A 92 -15.81 11.00 13.18
C ALA A 92 -15.70 12.40 13.84
N ASN A 93 -15.36 13.44 13.07
CA ASN A 93 -15.33 14.83 13.52
C ASN A 93 -16.69 15.53 13.40
N VAL A 94 -17.67 14.96 12.70
CA VAL A 94 -19.01 15.54 12.50
C VAL A 94 -19.81 15.50 13.81
N ARG A 95 -20.55 16.57 14.11
CA ARG A 95 -21.48 16.68 15.24
C ARG A 95 -22.82 17.19 14.73
N ILE A 96 -23.80 16.30 14.57
CA ILE A 96 -25.13 16.63 14.03
C ILE A 96 -26.01 17.13 15.19
N GLU A 97 -26.47 18.37 15.11
CA GLU A 97 -27.38 18.98 16.11
C GLU A 97 -28.84 18.85 15.69
N SER A 98 -29.17 18.86 14.40
CA SER A 98 -30.54 18.67 13.91
C SER A 98 -30.58 18.26 12.44
N THR A 99 -31.59 17.50 12.06
CA THR A 99 -31.97 17.29 10.65
C THR A 99 -33.19 18.14 10.31
N TRP A 100 -33.24 18.58 9.05
CA TRP A 100 -34.29 19.44 8.54
C TRP A 100 -34.72 19.02 7.13
N THR A 101 -36.00 19.22 6.84
CA THR A 101 -36.61 18.96 5.54
C THR A 101 -37.24 20.25 5.00
N LYS A 102 -36.94 20.60 3.75
CA LYS A 102 -37.59 21.68 3.02
C LYS A 102 -38.75 21.12 2.21
N TYR A 103 -39.93 21.72 2.29
CA TYR A 103 -41.12 21.22 1.59
C TYR A 103 -41.55 22.13 0.42
N TYR A 104 -42.16 21.53 -0.61
CA TYR A 104 -42.82 22.31 -1.68
C TYR A 104 -43.88 23.25 -1.11
N ALA A 105 -44.15 24.35 -1.83
CA ALA A 105 -45.15 25.34 -1.43
C ALA A 105 -46.57 24.79 -1.24
N TYR A 106 -46.89 23.65 -1.86
CA TYR A 106 -48.19 22.98 -1.83
C TYR A 106 -48.22 21.66 -1.02
N THR A 107 -47.21 21.39 -0.19
CA THR A 107 -47.18 20.19 0.65
C THR A 107 -48.21 20.27 1.78
N THR A 108 -49.03 19.23 1.90
CA THR A 108 -50.11 19.15 2.89
C THR A 108 -50.18 17.77 3.53
N GLY A 109 -50.67 17.72 4.77
CA GLY A 109 -50.86 16.49 5.54
C GLY A 109 -49.59 15.94 6.18
N ASN A 110 -49.68 14.69 6.63
CA ASN A 110 -48.59 13.98 7.30
C ASN A 110 -47.59 13.44 6.28
N GLN A 111 -46.31 13.65 6.54
CA GLN A 111 -45.21 13.08 5.75
C GLN A 111 -44.76 11.77 6.39
N THR A 112 -44.31 10.81 5.57
CA THR A 112 -43.75 9.55 6.05
C THR A 112 -42.22 9.68 6.17
N PRO A 113 -41.63 9.45 7.35
CA PRO A 113 -40.18 9.41 7.50
C PRO A 113 -39.56 8.19 6.79
N TYR A 114 -38.23 8.16 6.70
CA TYR A 114 -37.51 6.96 6.29
C TYR A 114 -37.72 5.84 7.31
N ALA A 115 -37.86 4.61 6.83
CA ALA A 115 -38.23 3.45 7.64
C ALA A 115 -37.05 2.84 8.40
N GLU A 116 -35.86 3.00 7.86
CA GLU A 116 -34.60 2.48 8.40
C GLU A 116 -33.50 3.49 8.06
N LEU A 117 -32.67 3.79 9.06
CA LEU A 117 -31.39 4.45 8.88
C LEU A 117 -30.31 3.60 9.57
N TRP A 118 -29.13 3.52 8.99
CA TRP A 118 -27.98 2.85 9.60
C TRP A 118 -26.66 3.47 9.14
N TRP A 119 -25.61 3.26 9.93
CA TRP A 119 -24.25 3.68 9.60
C TRP A 119 -23.51 2.54 8.92
N ASP A 120 -22.72 2.86 7.91
CA ASP A 120 -22.07 1.86 7.06
C ASP A 120 -20.63 2.26 6.67
N ASP A 121 -19.83 1.28 6.26
CA ASP A 121 -18.49 1.47 5.70
C ASP A 121 -18.43 1.35 4.17
N ASP A 122 -19.48 0.84 3.53
CA ASP A 122 -19.74 1.01 2.10
C ASP A 122 -21.11 1.68 1.77
N THR A 123 -21.67 1.44 0.59
CA THR A 123 -22.89 2.10 0.07
C THR A 123 -23.96 1.12 -0.41
N ASP A 124 -23.88 -0.17 -0.08
CA ASP A 124 -24.81 -1.18 -0.58
C ASP A 124 -26.21 -1.13 0.10
N THR A 125 -27.07 -2.14 -0.06
CA THR A 125 -28.44 -2.11 0.53
C THR A 125 -28.64 -2.97 1.76
N VAL A 126 -27.58 -3.60 2.26
CA VAL A 126 -27.48 -4.42 3.46
C VAL A 126 -27.02 -3.53 4.63
N ASN A 127 -27.23 -3.99 5.85
CA ASN A 127 -26.68 -3.40 7.08
C ASN A 127 -25.88 -4.50 7.75
N ASP A 128 -24.65 -4.74 7.27
CA ASP A 128 -23.73 -5.76 7.78
C ASP A 128 -22.85 -5.22 8.92
N SER A 129 -22.66 -3.90 9.00
CA SER A 129 -22.09 -3.18 10.14
C SER A 129 -22.89 -3.41 11.45
N GLY A 130 -24.21 -3.59 11.33
CA GLY A 130 -25.16 -3.71 12.45
C GLY A 130 -25.51 -2.39 13.15
N LEU A 131 -25.11 -1.24 12.61
CA LEU A 131 -25.17 0.07 13.29
C LEU A 131 -26.46 0.87 12.98
N THR A 132 -27.60 0.44 13.50
CA THR A 132 -28.88 1.14 13.31
C THR A 132 -28.93 2.54 13.95
N GLU A 133 -29.31 3.54 13.17
CA GLU A 133 -29.45 4.94 13.59
C GLU A 133 -30.92 5.26 13.98
N THR A 134 -31.13 6.00 15.07
CA THR A 134 -32.48 6.26 15.64
C THR A 134 -32.72 7.68 16.19
N ASP A 135 -31.67 8.50 16.36
CA ASP A 135 -31.75 9.88 16.85
C ASP A 135 -32.08 10.88 15.73
N ILE A 136 -31.82 10.52 14.46
CA ILE A 136 -32.10 11.35 13.27
C ILE A 136 -33.03 10.70 12.23
N ASN A 137 -33.78 11.53 11.51
CA ASN A 137 -34.55 11.14 10.32
C ASN A 137 -34.86 12.39 9.44
N PHE A 138 -35.54 12.19 8.31
CA PHE A 138 -36.09 13.23 7.43
C PHE A 138 -37.57 12.92 7.12
N ASN A 139 -38.33 13.86 6.56
CA ASN A 139 -39.76 13.69 6.24
C ASN A 139 -40.69 13.31 7.41
N SER A 140 -40.36 13.70 8.64
CA SER A 140 -41.13 13.35 9.84
C SER A 140 -42.36 14.25 10.08
N ALA A 141 -42.46 15.39 9.39
CA ALA A 141 -43.43 16.43 9.72
C ALA A 141 -44.91 16.01 9.60
N GLN A 142 -45.67 16.26 10.66
CA GLN A 142 -47.10 15.92 10.75
C GLN A 142 -47.98 17.18 10.60
N GLY A 143 -49.16 17.03 9.97
CA GLY A 143 -50.16 18.09 9.88
C GLY A 143 -49.75 19.31 9.03
N LEU A 144 -48.85 19.15 8.04
CA LEU A 144 -48.39 20.26 7.21
C LEU A 144 -49.53 20.96 6.46
N ASN A 145 -49.40 22.28 6.34
CA ASN A 145 -50.17 23.10 5.41
C ASN A 145 -49.31 24.30 4.99
N THR A 146 -48.44 24.08 4.00
CA THR A 146 -47.42 25.06 3.57
C THR A 146 -47.99 26.25 2.79
N GLY A 147 -49.20 26.11 2.25
CA GLY A 147 -49.98 27.19 1.62
C GLY A 147 -49.36 27.71 0.30
N SER A 148 -48.51 28.73 0.41
CA SER A 148 -47.76 29.32 -0.71
C SER A 148 -46.29 29.59 -0.38
N ALA A 149 -45.80 29.11 0.76
CA ALA A 149 -44.42 29.23 1.20
C ALA A 149 -43.77 27.84 1.18
N ALA A 150 -42.47 27.74 0.88
CA ALA A 150 -41.70 26.50 0.90
C ALA A 150 -40.83 26.43 2.18
N PRO A 151 -41.41 26.04 3.34
CA PRO A 151 -40.72 26.12 4.63
C PRO A 151 -39.66 25.04 4.77
N TRP A 152 -38.63 25.38 5.54
CA TRP A 152 -37.82 24.41 6.26
C TRP A 152 -38.52 24.01 7.55
N VAL A 153 -38.57 22.71 7.84
CA VAL A 153 -39.14 22.12 9.05
C VAL A 153 -38.09 21.23 9.70
N ARG A 154 -37.96 21.30 11.02
CA ARG A 154 -37.00 20.49 11.78
C ARG A 154 -37.58 19.11 12.02
N ASP A 155 -36.81 18.07 11.69
CA ASP A 155 -37.17 16.68 11.93
C ASP A 155 -36.66 16.20 13.29
N SER A 156 -35.36 16.39 13.54
CA SER A 156 -34.70 16.00 14.80
C SER A 156 -34.06 17.19 15.51
N ASN A 157 -33.95 17.15 16.84
CA ASN A 157 -33.38 18.24 17.64
C ASN A 157 -32.52 17.72 18.81
N LEU A 158 -31.21 17.74 18.60
CA LEU A 158 -30.18 17.16 19.46
C LEU A 158 -29.28 18.23 20.14
N ALA A 159 -29.76 19.48 20.23
CA ALA A 159 -29.03 20.64 20.76
C ALA A 159 -28.32 20.47 22.12
N GLY A 160 -28.77 19.54 22.96
CA GLY A 160 -28.13 19.21 24.24
C GLY A 160 -27.08 18.11 24.17
N ASN A 161 -27.13 17.24 23.16
CA ASN A 161 -26.24 16.10 22.96
C ASN A 161 -26.15 15.77 21.46
N PRO A 162 -25.28 16.46 20.70
CA PRO A 162 -25.16 16.27 19.25
C PRO A 162 -24.70 14.85 18.91
N LEU A 163 -25.33 14.27 17.90
CA LEU A 163 -24.99 12.95 17.38
C LEU A 163 -23.59 12.96 16.74
N VAL A 164 -22.82 11.91 16.99
CA VAL A 164 -21.57 11.59 16.30
C VAL A 164 -21.88 10.45 15.34
N PRO A 165 -21.61 10.58 14.02
CA PRO A 165 -21.69 9.43 13.11
C PRO A 165 -20.88 8.24 13.62
N GLU A 166 -21.42 7.02 13.49
CA GLU A 166 -20.72 5.78 13.87
C GLU A 166 -20.03 5.09 12.68
N GLY A 167 -20.33 5.54 11.46
CA GLY A 167 -19.72 5.08 10.21
C GLY A 167 -19.58 6.23 9.20
N ARG A 168 -18.99 5.94 8.04
CA ARG A 168 -18.75 6.95 7.00
C ARG A 168 -20.02 7.32 6.24
N TYR A 169 -20.82 6.31 5.94
CA TYR A 169 -22.03 6.44 5.15
C TYR A 169 -23.25 6.36 6.07
N LEU A 170 -24.16 7.33 5.98
CA LEU A 170 -25.50 7.18 6.53
C LEU A 170 -26.39 6.65 5.41
N MET A 171 -26.95 5.48 5.65
CA MET A 171 -27.85 4.80 4.74
C MET A 171 -29.29 5.08 5.13
N LEU A 172 -30.18 5.25 4.15
CA LEU A 172 -31.58 5.62 4.37
C LEU A 172 -32.51 4.79 3.47
N ARG A 173 -33.38 3.95 4.06
CA ARG A 173 -34.39 3.17 3.32
C ARG A 173 -35.78 3.80 3.41
N SER A 174 -36.41 4.01 2.26
CA SER A 174 -37.77 4.52 2.19
C SER A 174 -38.80 3.44 2.61
N PRO A 175 -39.89 3.82 3.28
CA PRO A 175 -40.97 2.91 3.64
C PRO A 175 -41.67 2.31 2.41
N SER A 176 -42.41 1.22 2.63
CA SER A 176 -43.29 0.61 1.61
C SER A 176 -44.41 1.54 1.11
N THR A 177 -44.71 2.61 1.86
CA THR A 177 -45.58 3.71 1.44
C THR A 177 -44.96 5.07 1.82
N MET A 178 -44.24 5.68 0.88
CA MET A 178 -43.63 7.00 1.05
C MET A 178 -44.50 8.09 0.38
N THR A 179 -44.79 9.17 1.10
CA THR A 179 -45.52 10.34 0.58
C THR A 179 -44.62 11.56 0.42
N ASN A 180 -43.32 11.34 0.16
CA ASN A 180 -42.30 12.40 0.13
C ASN A 180 -42.69 13.55 -0.82
N ARG A 181 -42.69 14.77 -0.26
CA ARG A 181 -42.91 16.03 -0.97
C ARG A 181 -41.92 17.10 -0.49
N ALA A 182 -40.71 16.66 -0.17
CA ALA A 182 -39.58 17.51 0.13
C ALA A 182 -38.85 17.93 -1.15
N THR A 183 -38.27 19.12 -1.10
CA THR A 183 -37.38 19.67 -2.13
C THR A 183 -35.91 19.54 -1.75
N GLU A 184 -35.62 19.49 -0.46
CA GLU A 184 -34.26 19.55 0.10
C GLU A 184 -34.23 18.91 1.49
N TYR A 185 -33.06 18.40 1.88
CA TYR A 185 -32.69 18.03 3.23
C TYR A 185 -31.48 18.85 3.71
N ALA A 186 -31.35 19.00 5.02
CA ALA A 186 -30.16 19.60 5.62
C ALA A 186 -29.80 18.94 6.94
N PHE A 187 -28.51 18.66 7.12
CA PHE A 187 -27.91 18.43 8.43
C PHE A 187 -27.44 19.78 8.97
N VAL A 188 -27.82 20.11 10.20
CA VAL A 188 -27.36 21.28 10.94
C VAL A 188 -26.51 20.79 12.10
N GLY A 189 -25.31 21.33 12.25
CA GLY A 189 -24.33 20.86 13.22
C GLY A 189 -22.98 21.57 13.06
N TRP A 190 -21.89 20.96 13.54
CA TRP A 190 -20.53 21.48 13.33
C TRP A 190 -19.53 20.35 13.12
N LEU A 191 -18.36 20.70 12.62
CA LEU A 191 -17.20 19.82 12.63
C LEU A 191 -16.36 20.14 13.88
N ASN A 192 -16.17 19.18 14.77
CA ASN A 192 -15.32 19.31 15.95
C ASN A 192 -13.84 19.10 15.58
N LEU A 193 -13.33 19.94 14.68
CA LEU A 193 -11.95 19.84 14.22
C LEU A 193 -11.01 20.38 15.31
N PRO A 194 -10.04 19.59 15.79
CA PRO A 194 -9.06 20.08 16.75
C PRO A 194 -8.18 21.15 16.12
N VAL A 195 -7.61 22.04 16.92
CA VAL A 195 -6.54 22.92 16.43
C VAL A 195 -5.33 22.07 16.06
N THR A 196 -5.11 21.82 14.77
CA THR A 196 -3.97 21.03 14.27
C THR A 196 -2.73 21.88 14.10
N ALA A 197 -2.90 23.18 13.84
CA ALA A 197 -1.80 24.15 13.85
C ALA A 197 -2.26 25.54 14.31
N ILE A 198 -1.34 26.27 14.94
CA ILE A 198 -1.45 27.72 15.09
C ILE A 198 -0.30 28.36 14.32
N THR A 199 -0.62 29.20 13.35
CA THR A 199 0.36 30.00 12.63
C THR A 199 0.45 31.38 13.28
N VAL A 200 1.57 31.68 13.93
CA VAL A 200 1.83 33.02 14.48
C VAL A 200 2.48 33.92 13.42
N THR A 201 1.85 35.07 13.18
CA THR A 201 2.27 36.09 12.21
C THR A 201 2.47 37.43 12.90
N GLY A 202 3.38 38.26 12.39
CA GLY A 202 3.36 39.70 12.67
C GLY A 202 2.44 40.42 11.68
N ALA A 203 2.04 41.64 12.02
CA ALA A 203 1.25 42.50 11.14
C ALA A 203 1.96 42.73 9.80
N GLY A 204 1.20 42.67 8.70
CA GLY A 204 1.77 42.67 7.34
C GLY A 204 2.63 41.45 7.02
N GLY A 205 2.53 40.35 7.80
CA GLY A 205 3.36 39.16 7.67
C GLY A 205 4.76 39.30 8.27
N ALA A 206 5.11 40.46 8.83
CA ALA A 206 6.47 40.75 9.28
C ALA A 206 6.96 39.74 10.35
N SER A 207 8.23 39.40 10.25
CA SER A 207 8.96 38.50 11.17
C SER A 207 10.21 39.17 11.77
N THR A 208 10.39 40.46 11.51
CA THR A 208 11.55 41.23 11.91
C THR A 208 11.13 42.56 12.53
N ILE A 209 11.96 43.07 13.44
CA ILE A 209 11.91 44.47 13.85
C ILE A 209 13.29 45.07 13.53
N SER A 210 13.38 45.70 12.36
CA SER A 210 14.60 46.32 11.82
C SER A 210 14.64 47.84 11.99
N THR A 211 13.60 48.43 12.58
CA THR A 211 13.62 49.82 13.06
C THR A 211 14.14 49.82 14.50
N SER A 212 15.08 50.70 14.81
CA SER A 212 15.58 50.89 16.18
C SER A 212 14.42 51.26 17.13
N GLY A 213 14.19 50.45 18.17
CA GLY A 213 13.06 50.60 19.10
C GLY A 213 11.67 50.38 18.49
N GLY A 214 11.56 49.66 17.37
CA GLY A 214 10.29 49.38 16.69
C GLY A 214 9.35 48.45 17.46
N THR A 215 8.07 48.43 17.04
CA THR A 215 7.03 47.52 17.53
C THR A 215 6.46 46.68 16.39
N LEU A 216 5.94 45.50 16.72
CA LEU A 216 5.27 44.60 15.80
C LEU A 216 4.04 44.01 16.48
N GLN A 217 2.85 44.27 15.94
CA GLN A 217 1.63 43.60 16.38
C GLN A 217 1.66 42.14 15.93
N MET A 218 1.47 41.20 16.83
CA MET A 218 1.37 39.77 16.52
C MET A 218 -0.09 39.33 16.42
N SER A 219 -0.34 38.34 15.56
CA SER A 219 -1.62 37.69 15.32
C SER A 219 -1.42 36.18 15.30
N ALA A 220 -2.45 35.43 15.69
CA ALA A 220 -2.47 33.97 15.58
C ALA A 220 -3.59 33.59 14.61
N ALA A 221 -3.25 32.86 13.55
CA ALA A 221 -4.20 32.21 12.67
C ALA A 221 -4.29 30.74 13.05
N ILE A 222 -5.49 30.28 13.37
CA ILE A 222 -5.76 28.91 13.81
C ILE A 222 -6.12 28.07 12.59
N THR A 223 -5.66 26.81 12.57
CA THR A 223 -5.86 25.89 11.45
C THR A 223 -6.33 24.52 11.99
N PRO A 224 -7.36 23.91 11.38
CA PRO A 224 -8.16 24.44 10.28
C PRO A 224 -8.98 25.68 10.71
N SER A 225 -9.38 26.53 9.76
CA SER A 225 -10.03 27.83 10.08
C SER A 225 -11.45 27.70 10.64
N ASN A 226 -11.98 26.48 10.66
CA ASN A 226 -13.22 26.04 11.30
C ASN A 226 -12.95 25.16 12.54
N ALA A 227 -11.75 25.19 13.11
CA ALA A 227 -11.45 24.50 14.37
C ALA A 227 -12.39 24.95 15.50
N GLY A 228 -12.75 24.02 16.38
CA GLY A 228 -13.86 24.18 17.33
C GLY A 228 -13.71 25.32 18.34
N LEU A 229 -12.48 25.64 18.78
CA LEU A 229 -12.22 26.75 19.71
C LEU A 229 -11.01 27.58 19.25
N GLN A 230 -11.26 28.84 18.89
CA GLN A 230 -10.29 29.69 18.21
C GLN A 230 -9.64 30.77 19.11
N THR A 231 -9.27 30.42 20.35
CA THR A 231 -8.63 31.34 21.31
C THR A 231 -7.20 30.92 21.69
N VAL A 232 -6.34 31.90 22.01
CA VAL A 232 -4.93 31.68 22.34
C VAL A 232 -4.43 32.47 23.54
N THR A 233 -3.40 31.95 24.21
CA THR A 233 -2.61 32.67 25.24
C THR A 233 -1.23 33.04 24.72
N TRP A 234 -0.83 34.31 24.86
CA TRP A 234 0.46 34.85 24.38
C TRP A 234 1.57 34.84 25.43
N THR A 235 2.79 34.48 25.02
CA THR A 235 4.04 34.65 25.79
C THR A 235 5.22 35.03 24.89
N SER A 236 6.27 35.63 25.46
CA SER A 236 7.54 35.93 24.77
C SER A 236 8.74 35.44 25.56
N THR A 237 9.60 34.65 24.92
CA THR A 237 10.86 34.15 25.50
C THR A 237 12.04 34.81 24.81
N ASN A 238 12.95 35.40 25.59
CA ASN A 238 14.19 35.99 25.05
C ASN A 238 15.12 34.89 24.52
N GLY A 239 15.69 35.11 23.34
CA GLY A 239 16.71 34.26 22.73
C GLY A 239 18.08 34.92 22.81
N THR A 240 18.68 35.22 21.66
CA THR A 240 19.90 36.05 21.59
C THR A 240 19.62 37.54 21.67
N GLY A 241 18.37 37.95 21.40
CA GLY A 241 17.86 39.30 21.56
C GLY A 241 16.82 39.39 22.69
N SER A 242 16.22 40.56 22.86
CA SER A 242 15.23 40.81 23.92
C SER A 242 14.05 41.67 23.46
N ALA A 243 12.87 41.38 24.02
CA ALA A 243 11.60 42.02 23.69
C ALA A 243 10.56 41.81 24.81
N THR A 244 9.44 42.53 24.72
CA THR A 244 8.26 42.32 25.59
C THR A 244 6.98 42.24 24.76
N ILE A 245 6.03 41.37 25.17
CA ILE A 245 4.71 41.21 24.51
C ILE A 245 3.55 41.47 25.47
N SER A 246 2.46 42.04 24.96
CA SER A 246 1.20 42.25 25.72
C SER A 246 0.22 41.08 25.56
N ALA A 247 -0.80 41.02 26.42
CA ALA A 247 -1.90 40.03 26.29
C ALA A 247 -2.68 40.15 24.97
N GLY A 248 -2.64 41.31 24.31
CA GLY A 248 -3.20 41.55 22.97
C GLY A 248 -2.20 41.30 21.83
N GLY A 249 -1.05 40.67 22.08
CA GLY A 249 -0.07 40.28 21.05
C GLY A 249 0.89 41.39 20.58
N LEU A 250 0.91 42.59 21.17
CA LEU A 250 1.81 43.66 20.71
C LEU A 250 3.24 43.44 21.23
N LEU A 251 4.20 43.19 20.34
CA LEU A 251 5.63 42.98 20.63
C LEU A 251 6.45 44.26 20.48
N THR A 252 7.40 44.52 21.39
CA THR A 252 8.31 45.69 21.35
C THR A 252 9.77 45.25 21.40
N ALA A 253 10.60 45.74 20.48
CA ALA A 253 12.03 45.37 20.39
C ALA A 253 12.92 46.10 21.42
N VAL A 254 13.93 45.39 21.93
CA VAL A 254 14.90 45.95 22.90
C VAL A 254 16.37 45.73 22.49
N SER A 255 16.75 44.58 21.94
CA SER A 255 18.13 44.34 21.48
C SER A 255 18.22 43.43 20.24
N ASN A 256 19.26 43.64 19.41
CA ASN A 256 19.58 42.77 18.27
C ASN A 256 19.64 41.29 18.71
N GLY A 257 19.15 40.39 17.84
CA GLY A 257 19.05 38.96 18.09
C GLY A 257 17.61 38.46 18.02
N THR A 258 17.37 37.22 18.41
CA THR A 258 16.05 36.58 18.30
C THR A 258 15.26 36.61 19.61
N VAL A 259 13.94 36.69 19.47
CA VAL A 259 12.96 36.43 20.54
C VAL A 259 11.88 35.51 20.02
N THR A 260 11.41 34.55 20.81
CA THR A 260 10.35 33.63 20.40
C THR A 260 9.03 34.06 21.01
N VAL A 261 8.09 34.48 20.17
CA VAL A 261 6.70 34.68 20.56
C VAL A 261 5.95 33.36 20.44
N ARG A 262 5.13 33.02 21.43
CA ARG A 262 4.28 31.82 21.43
C ARG A 262 2.81 32.18 21.65
N ALA A 263 1.93 31.60 20.84
CA ALA A 263 0.49 31.53 21.04
C ALA A 263 0.10 30.08 21.31
N THR A 264 -0.56 29.77 22.43
CA THR A 264 -0.97 28.40 22.79
C THR A 264 -2.49 28.27 22.71
N ALA A 265 -2.99 27.20 22.07
CA ALA A 265 -4.41 26.90 21.97
C ALA A 265 -5.03 26.69 23.36
N GLN A 266 -6.32 27.02 23.49
CA GLN A 266 -7.08 26.78 24.71
C GLN A 266 -8.07 25.59 24.58
N ASP A 267 -8.11 24.92 23.43
CA ASP A 267 -9.02 23.81 23.10
C ASP A 267 -8.63 22.46 23.75
N GLY A 268 -7.52 22.42 24.48
CA GLY A 268 -6.99 21.20 25.10
C GLY A 268 -6.09 20.36 24.19
N SER A 269 -5.96 20.68 22.89
CA SER A 269 -5.09 19.98 21.94
C SER A 269 -3.60 20.01 22.33
N GLY A 270 -3.21 20.96 23.19
CA GLY A 270 -1.81 21.25 23.52
C GLY A 270 -1.05 21.94 22.38
N VAL A 271 -1.67 22.18 21.23
CA VAL A 271 -1.03 22.80 20.07
C VAL A 271 -0.69 24.26 20.35
N PHE A 272 0.50 24.66 19.93
CA PHE A 272 0.96 26.03 20.05
C PHE A 272 1.73 26.45 18.80
N GLY A 273 1.52 27.68 18.40
CA GLY A 273 2.27 28.34 17.35
C GLY A 273 3.40 29.13 17.98
N THR A 274 4.59 29.05 17.40
CA THR A 274 5.66 29.99 17.72
C THR A 274 6.05 30.79 16.48
N LYS A 275 6.45 32.03 16.71
CA LYS A 275 7.14 32.84 15.72
C LYS A 275 8.35 33.46 16.38
N THR A 276 9.52 33.05 15.91
CA THR A 276 10.75 33.78 16.19
C THR A 276 10.69 35.10 15.44
N ILE A 277 10.88 36.20 16.18
CA ILE A 277 11.07 37.54 15.63
C ILE A 277 12.55 37.88 15.73
N THR A 278 13.14 38.21 14.58
CA THR A 278 14.53 38.65 14.51
C THR A 278 14.59 40.16 14.63
N ILE A 279 15.11 40.64 15.75
CA ILE A 279 15.38 42.05 15.98
C ILE A 279 16.76 42.35 15.39
N SER A 280 16.82 43.32 14.49
CA SER A 280 18.04 43.73 13.80
C SER A 280 18.10 45.25 13.72
N ASN A 281 19.20 45.80 13.19
CA ASN A 281 19.35 47.25 12.99
C ASN A 281 19.10 48.11 14.25
N GLN A 282 19.35 47.56 15.44
CA GLN A 282 19.57 48.36 16.64
C GLN A 282 21.02 48.97 16.58
N GLY A 283 21.42 49.50 15.40
CA GLY A 283 22.79 49.73 14.89
C GLY A 283 23.36 48.51 14.13
N LEU A 284 24.23 48.59 13.11
CA LEU A 284 24.79 49.67 12.23
C LEU A 284 25.12 49.05 10.82
N GLY A 285 25.75 49.74 9.84
CA GLY A 285 25.87 49.20 8.45
C GLY A 285 27.07 49.54 7.53
N GLY A 286 27.21 48.72 6.46
CA GLY A 286 28.15 48.76 5.31
C GLY A 286 27.86 47.54 4.37
N ASN A 287 28.21 47.57 3.07
CA ASN A 287 27.72 46.59 2.04
C ASN A 287 28.76 46.20 0.94
N GLU A 288 29.38 45.00 0.99
CA GLU A 288 30.35 44.48 -0.02
C GLU A 288 30.00 43.09 -0.63
N PRO A 289 29.55 42.99 -1.90
CA PRO A 289 29.11 41.72 -2.53
C PRO A 289 30.25 40.90 -3.19
N LEU A 290 30.00 39.59 -3.38
CA LEU A 290 30.83 38.73 -4.24
C LEU A 290 30.68 39.13 -5.72
N GLN A 291 31.78 39.14 -6.44
CA GLN A 291 31.87 39.58 -7.83
C GLN A 291 33.05 38.93 -8.57
N ILE A 292 33.12 39.15 -9.89
CA ILE A 292 34.33 38.91 -10.68
C ILE A 292 35.33 40.03 -10.35
N ILE A 293 36.56 39.66 -9.97
CA ILE A 293 37.63 40.62 -9.71
C ILE A 293 38.38 40.89 -11.02
N THR A 294 37.96 41.94 -11.71
CA THR A 294 38.65 42.46 -12.90
C THR A 294 39.96 43.15 -12.50
N PRO A 295 41.13 42.72 -13.01
CA PRO A 295 42.37 43.46 -12.82
C PRO A 295 42.30 44.87 -13.41
N VAL A 296 43.02 45.82 -12.81
CA VAL A 296 43.13 47.19 -13.35
C VAL A 296 43.92 47.20 -14.66
N GLN A 297 44.94 46.34 -14.74
CA GLN A 297 45.71 46.07 -15.95
C GLN A 297 46.28 44.65 -15.87
N ALA A 298 46.61 44.06 -17.02
CA ALA A 298 47.51 42.92 -17.10
C ALA A 298 48.49 43.15 -18.26
N GLY A 299 49.60 42.42 -18.31
CA GLY A 299 50.55 42.61 -19.40
C GLY A 299 51.83 41.79 -19.32
N SER A 300 52.79 42.20 -20.14
CA SER A 300 54.14 41.63 -20.23
C SER A 300 55.03 42.11 -19.10
N ALA A 301 55.75 41.20 -18.44
CA ALA A 301 56.82 41.58 -17.52
C ALA A 301 57.99 42.23 -18.28
N THR A 302 58.79 43.03 -17.59
CA THR A 302 59.84 43.86 -18.18
C THR A 302 60.82 43.02 -19.01
N GLY A 303 60.94 43.34 -20.31
CA GLY A 303 61.84 42.67 -21.24
C GLY A 303 61.34 41.34 -21.83
N MET A 304 60.16 40.84 -21.45
CA MET A 304 59.60 39.58 -22.00
C MET A 304 58.21 39.77 -22.62
N TYR A 305 58.07 39.57 -23.93
CA TYR A 305 56.74 39.62 -24.56
C TYR A 305 55.86 38.44 -24.10
N PHE A 306 54.85 38.75 -23.32
CA PHE A 306 53.83 37.85 -22.80
C PHE A 306 52.51 38.62 -22.66
N PRO A 307 51.58 38.53 -23.62
CA PRO A 307 50.40 39.38 -23.69
C PRO A 307 49.31 38.94 -22.70
N MET A 308 49.54 39.11 -21.39
CA MET A 308 48.60 38.68 -20.35
C MET A 308 47.28 39.46 -20.39
N GLN A 309 47.25 40.67 -20.97
CA GLN A 309 46.02 41.43 -21.18
C GLN A 309 44.97 40.69 -22.03
N ASP A 310 45.40 39.84 -22.97
CA ASP A 310 44.53 39.01 -23.83
C ASP A 310 43.85 37.85 -23.06
N SER A 311 44.07 37.74 -21.73
CA SER A 311 43.44 36.75 -20.83
C SER A 311 42.40 37.35 -19.88
N PHE A 312 42.25 38.68 -19.93
CA PHE A 312 41.33 39.48 -19.13
C PHE A 312 40.59 40.52 -20.00
N ASP A 313 40.55 40.30 -21.34
CA ASP A 313 40.07 41.28 -22.31
C ASP A 313 38.55 41.32 -22.44
N ASN A 314 37.85 40.28 -21.96
CA ASN A 314 36.41 40.12 -22.02
C ASN A 314 35.91 39.43 -20.74
N GLN A 315 36.17 40.06 -19.58
CA GLN A 315 35.85 39.46 -18.29
C GLN A 315 34.38 39.04 -18.18
N PRO A 316 34.12 37.83 -17.64
CA PRO A 316 32.76 37.30 -17.51
C PRO A 316 31.96 38.04 -16.42
N THR A 317 30.68 37.72 -16.34
CA THR A 317 29.83 38.04 -15.18
C THR A 317 29.73 36.84 -14.24
N LEU A 318 29.34 37.03 -12.98
CA LEU A 318 29.11 35.92 -12.05
C LEU A 318 27.64 35.45 -12.10
N ASP A 319 27.39 34.18 -12.41
CA ASP A 319 26.08 33.58 -12.15
C ASP A 319 25.90 33.40 -10.64
N VAL A 320 24.93 34.11 -10.08
CA VAL A 320 24.61 34.10 -8.66
C VAL A 320 24.09 32.75 -8.17
N ASN A 321 23.53 31.91 -9.05
CA ASN A 321 22.96 30.61 -8.68
C ASN A 321 24.03 29.52 -8.68
N THR A 322 24.77 29.36 -9.77
CA THR A 322 25.79 28.30 -9.90
C THR A 322 27.14 28.68 -9.30
N GLY A 323 27.45 29.99 -9.22
CA GLY A 323 28.78 30.49 -8.90
C GLY A 323 29.76 30.43 -10.06
N TYR A 324 29.28 30.19 -11.28
CA TYR A 324 30.12 30.01 -12.45
C TYR A 324 30.30 31.37 -13.14
N PRO A 325 31.46 31.64 -13.75
CA PRO A 325 31.59 32.76 -14.66
C PRO A 325 30.72 32.51 -15.90
N VAL A 326 29.97 33.54 -16.35
CA VAL A 326 29.09 33.52 -17.51
C VAL A 326 29.51 34.61 -18.49
N GLY A 327 29.81 34.17 -19.71
CA GLY A 327 30.38 34.97 -20.78
C GLY A 327 31.32 34.11 -21.63
N THR A 328 31.56 34.52 -22.86
CA THR A 328 32.53 33.89 -23.76
C THR A 328 33.47 34.97 -24.28
N ALA A 329 34.76 34.84 -23.99
CA ALA A 329 35.76 35.74 -24.58
C ALA A 329 35.80 35.56 -26.11
N THR A 330 36.04 36.66 -26.82
CA THR A 330 36.01 36.72 -28.30
C THR A 330 37.35 37.13 -28.92
N GLY A 331 38.40 37.31 -28.10
CA GLY A 331 39.73 37.76 -28.48
C GLY A 331 40.74 36.66 -28.83
N ASN A 332 42.03 37.02 -28.81
CA ASN A 332 43.15 36.11 -29.08
C ASN A 332 43.26 34.97 -28.04
N GLY A 333 42.85 35.30 -26.81
CA GLY A 333 42.88 34.45 -25.63
C GLY A 333 44.28 34.29 -25.01
N ALA A 334 44.30 33.70 -23.81
CA ALA A 334 45.46 33.63 -22.93
C ALA A 334 46.79 33.23 -23.61
N PRO A 335 47.92 33.84 -23.21
CA PRO A 335 49.22 33.70 -23.89
C PRO A 335 49.81 32.30 -23.78
N TYR A 336 50.32 31.79 -24.90
CA TYR A 336 50.99 30.50 -25.02
C TYR A 336 52.47 30.68 -25.38
N TYR A 337 53.29 31.08 -24.40
CA TYR A 337 54.73 31.26 -24.56
C TYR A 337 55.49 30.64 -23.38
N ALA A 338 56.20 29.53 -23.63
CA ALA A 338 56.99 28.84 -22.63
C ALA A 338 58.12 29.71 -22.05
N SER A 339 58.42 29.53 -20.76
CA SER A 339 59.50 30.20 -20.02
C SER A 339 59.47 31.74 -20.03
N ARG A 340 58.28 32.35 -20.16
CA ARG A 340 58.07 33.81 -20.09
C ARG A 340 57.21 34.17 -18.88
N ALA A 341 57.23 35.45 -18.50
CA ALA A 341 56.43 35.96 -17.40
C ALA A 341 55.53 37.14 -17.84
N GLY A 342 54.34 37.21 -17.24
CA GLY A 342 53.44 38.35 -17.31
C GLY A 342 53.00 38.79 -15.93
N TYR A 343 52.37 39.96 -15.86
CA TYR A 343 51.82 40.53 -14.62
C TYR A 343 50.31 40.74 -14.71
N ILE A 344 49.69 40.82 -13.54
CA ILE A 344 48.32 41.24 -13.27
C ILE A 344 48.40 42.34 -12.20
N ASP A 345 47.89 43.54 -12.51
CA ASP A 345 47.88 44.72 -11.63
C ASP A 345 46.50 44.84 -10.95
N PHE A 346 46.47 44.75 -9.62
CA PHE A 346 45.26 44.96 -8.82
C PHE A 346 45.03 46.42 -8.42
N GLY A 347 45.83 47.35 -8.96
CA GLY A 347 45.73 48.79 -8.75
C GLY A 347 46.28 49.25 -7.40
N THR A 348 46.19 50.55 -7.12
CA THR A 348 46.67 51.15 -5.85
C THR A 348 45.90 50.67 -4.61
N ASP A 349 44.72 50.08 -4.80
CA ASP A 349 43.85 49.53 -3.76
C ASP A 349 43.97 48.00 -3.62
N TRP A 350 45.04 47.38 -4.15
CA TRP A 350 45.29 45.93 -4.16
C TRP A 350 45.02 45.23 -2.81
N SER A 351 45.35 45.88 -1.69
CA SER A 351 45.18 45.33 -0.34
C SER A 351 43.71 45.10 0.06
N LYS A 352 42.76 45.77 -0.61
CA LYS A 352 41.32 45.59 -0.43
C LYS A 352 40.79 44.35 -1.17
N VAL A 353 41.48 43.85 -2.19
CA VAL A 353 41.04 42.68 -2.96
C VAL A 353 41.07 41.41 -2.09
N LYS A 354 40.08 40.53 -2.26
CA LYS A 354 39.95 39.24 -1.56
C LYS A 354 39.48 38.17 -2.54
N ILE A 355 40.34 37.19 -2.87
CA ILE A 355 40.12 36.16 -3.89
C ILE A 355 39.68 34.85 -3.23
N LEU A 356 38.66 34.18 -3.79
CA LEU A 356 38.09 32.91 -3.31
C LEU A 356 38.22 31.75 -4.32
N ALA A 357 38.21 32.02 -5.62
CA ALA A 357 38.36 30.99 -6.64
C ALA A 357 39.02 31.54 -7.92
N THR A 358 39.75 30.66 -8.62
CA THR A 358 40.26 30.90 -9.97
C THR A 358 39.58 29.96 -10.96
N TRP A 359 39.33 30.48 -12.16
CA TRP A 359 38.65 29.78 -13.24
C TRP A 359 39.35 30.02 -14.58
N THR A 360 39.30 29.01 -15.43
CA THR A 360 39.80 29.04 -16.81
C THR A 360 38.64 28.77 -17.77
N GLN A 361 38.45 29.64 -18.76
CA GLN A 361 37.62 29.33 -19.91
C GLN A 361 38.44 28.54 -20.93
N TYR A 362 38.00 27.33 -21.24
CA TYR A 362 38.66 26.49 -22.23
C TYR A 362 38.11 26.72 -23.64
N ARG A 363 38.96 26.58 -24.67
CA ARG A 363 38.53 26.58 -26.07
C ARG A 363 37.70 25.34 -26.40
N SER A 364 36.87 25.42 -27.42
CA SER A 364 36.38 24.23 -28.12
C SER A 364 37.57 23.42 -28.64
N SER A 365 37.46 22.09 -28.62
CA SER A 365 38.53 21.10 -28.83
C SER A 365 39.67 21.04 -27.76
N SER A 366 39.54 21.73 -26.62
CA SER A 366 40.48 21.53 -25.51
C SER A 366 40.33 20.12 -24.94
N SER A 367 41.45 19.41 -24.79
CA SER A 367 41.47 18.01 -24.35
C SER A 367 42.70 17.65 -23.53
N GLY A 368 42.59 16.59 -22.72
CA GLY A 368 43.69 16.03 -21.93
C GLY A 368 44.02 16.81 -20.67
N ASN A 369 45.27 16.70 -20.21
CA ASN A 369 45.73 17.34 -18.97
C ASN A 369 46.34 18.71 -19.26
N GLN A 370 45.91 19.70 -18.50
CA GLN A 370 46.32 21.09 -18.66
C GLN A 370 47.46 21.41 -17.70
N THR A 371 48.51 22.07 -18.20
CA THR A 371 49.66 22.47 -17.38
C THR A 371 49.42 23.85 -16.79
N PRO A 372 49.47 24.02 -15.46
CA PRO A 372 49.33 25.33 -14.83
C PRO A 372 50.61 26.17 -14.96
N TYR A 373 50.57 27.43 -14.51
CA TYR A 373 51.77 28.26 -14.42
C TYR A 373 52.76 27.67 -13.41
N SER A 374 54.07 27.73 -13.70
CA SER A 374 55.08 27.07 -12.88
C SER A 374 55.46 27.85 -11.62
N GLU A 375 55.21 29.16 -11.62
CA GLU A 375 55.53 30.07 -10.52
C GLU A 375 54.54 31.22 -10.52
N LEU A 376 54.00 31.56 -9.35
CA LEU A 376 53.24 32.79 -9.10
C LEU A 376 53.91 33.53 -7.92
N TRP A 377 54.06 34.85 -8.00
CA TRP A 377 54.55 35.66 -6.88
C TRP A 377 53.97 37.07 -6.90
N TRP A 378 53.87 37.68 -5.73
CA TRP A 378 53.39 39.05 -5.56
C TRP A 378 54.57 40.02 -5.53
N ASP A 379 54.55 41.09 -6.31
CA ASP A 379 55.67 42.05 -6.36
C ASP A 379 55.21 43.52 -6.46
N ASP A 380 56.11 44.45 -6.14
CA ASP A 380 55.83 45.89 -6.15
C ASP A 380 56.15 46.59 -7.48
N ASP A 381 56.90 45.93 -8.37
CA ASP A 381 57.04 46.28 -9.78
C ASP A 381 56.64 45.14 -10.75
N ILE A 382 57.07 45.22 -12.02
CA ILE A 382 56.74 44.28 -13.09
C ILE A 382 57.99 43.66 -13.75
N ASP A 383 59.12 43.57 -13.06
CA ASP A 383 60.34 42.90 -13.54
C ASP A 383 60.17 41.34 -13.51
N THR A 384 61.21 40.54 -13.75
CA THR A 384 61.07 39.05 -13.80
C THR A 384 61.74 38.32 -12.63
N THR A 385 62.28 39.08 -11.70
CA THR A 385 62.87 38.70 -10.42
C THR A 385 61.77 38.68 -9.36
N ASN A 386 61.94 37.84 -8.35
CA ASN A 386 61.11 37.82 -7.15
C ASN A 386 62.01 38.24 -5.98
N ASP A 387 62.29 39.54 -5.87
CA ASP A 387 63.12 40.10 -4.80
C ASP A 387 62.31 40.52 -3.57
N SER A 388 60.99 40.73 -3.75
CA SER A 388 59.98 40.76 -2.69
C SER A 388 59.90 39.47 -1.84
N GLY A 389 60.15 38.31 -2.46
CA GLY A 389 60.12 36.98 -1.83
C GLY A 389 58.72 36.40 -1.59
N LEU A 390 57.67 36.96 -2.19
CA LEU A 390 56.26 36.67 -1.84
C LEU A 390 55.61 35.65 -2.79
N THR A 391 56.10 34.40 -2.79
CA THR A 391 55.54 33.31 -3.61
C THR A 391 54.08 32.99 -3.25
N GLU A 392 53.22 32.85 -4.26
CA GLU A 392 51.84 32.41 -4.14
C GLU A 392 51.68 30.93 -4.50
N THR A 393 50.94 30.18 -3.67
CA THR A 393 50.74 28.73 -3.83
C THR A 393 49.28 28.30 -3.61
N ARG A 394 48.42 29.21 -3.14
CA ARG A 394 47.04 28.90 -2.71
C ARG A 394 46.06 28.79 -3.87
N PHE A 395 46.44 29.25 -5.06
CA PHE A 395 45.71 29.07 -6.31
C PHE A 395 46.68 29.03 -7.50
N ASN A 396 46.19 28.57 -8.64
CA ASN A 396 46.87 28.64 -9.93
C ASN A 396 45.79 28.68 -11.04
N PHE A 397 46.20 28.83 -12.30
CA PHE A 397 45.33 28.79 -13.47
C PHE A 397 45.65 27.56 -14.33
N ASN A 398 44.70 27.16 -15.17
CA ASN A 398 44.85 26.11 -16.17
C ASN A 398 45.28 24.75 -15.59
N SER A 399 44.65 24.31 -14.49
CA SER A 399 44.99 23.09 -13.74
C SER A 399 44.18 21.86 -14.15
N ALA A 400 43.15 22.00 -14.98
CA ALA A 400 42.15 20.95 -15.24
C ALA A 400 42.76 19.67 -15.86
N GLN A 401 42.35 18.50 -15.35
CA GLN A 401 42.84 17.19 -15.78
C GLN A 401 41.74 16.44 -16.56
N GLY A 402 42.14 15.64 -17.55
CA GLY A 402 41.24 14.75 -18.29
C GLY A 402 40.12 15.44 -19.08
N ILE A 403 40.25 16.73 -19.40
CA ILE A 403 39.15 17.48 -20.04
C ILE A 403 38.87 17.00 -21.46
N ASN A 404 37.63 17.20 -21.92
CA ASN A 404 37.23 17.12 -23.32
C ASN A 404 36.05 18.08 -23.53
N THR A 405 36.30 19.25 -24.13
CA THR A 405 35.28 20.31 -24.25
C THR A 405 34.38 20.17 -25.48
N GLY A 406 34.70 19.24 -26.39
CA GLY A 406 33.95 19.04 -27.63
C GLY A 406 33.84 20.34 -28.44
N SER A 407 32.62 20.70 -28.83
CA SER A 407 32.31 21.96 -29.53
C SER A 407 32.07 23.17 -28.62
N THR A 408 32.19 23.02 -27.29
CA THR A 408 31.84 24.05 -26.31
C THR A 408 33.06 24.79 -25.73
N THR A 409 32.85 25.97 -25.14
CA THR A 409 33.88 26.78 -24.47
C THR A 409 33.60 26.95 -22.98
N PRO A 410 33.64 25.86 -22.18
CA PRO A 410 33.19 25.88 -20.79
C PRO A 410 34.17 26.66 -19.90
N TRP A 411 33.60 27.33 -18.90
CA TRP A 411 34.33 27.73 -17.71
C TRP A 411 34.52 26.52 -16.80
N ILE A 412 35.76 26.22 -16.46
CA ILE A 412 36.13 25.15 -15.52
C ILE A 412 36.86 25.78 -14.34
N ARG A 413 36.53 25.34 -13.13
CA ARG A 413 37.12 25.83 -11.87
C ARG A 413 38.50 25.21 -11.71
N ASP A 414 39.53 26.04 -11.61
CA ASP A 414 40.91 25.55 -11.40
C ASP A 414 41.19 25.27 -9.93
N ASN A 415 40.64 26.11 -9.04
CA ASN A 415 40.85 26.03 -7.59
C ASN A 415 39.74 26.75 -6.82
N GLU A 416 39.37 26.22 -5.65
CA GLU A 416 38.44 26.84 -4.70
C GLU A 416 39.08 26.88 -3.31
N ILE A 417 39.20 28.08 -2.74
CA ILE A 417 39.89 28.29 -1.47
C ILE A 417 38.91 27.97 -0.34
N SER A 418 39.03 26.78 0.25
CA SER A 418 38.17 26.25 1.32
C SER A 418 38.42 26.86 2.72
N GLY A 419 38.97 28.08 2.78
CA GLY A 419 39.40 28.74 4.01
C GLY A 419 39.44 30.26 3.86
N THR A 420 40.43 30.91 4.46
CA THR A 420 40.59 32.38 4.39
C THR A 420 40.89 32.83 2.95
N ALA A 421 40.10 33.79 2.45
CA ALA A 421 40.30 34.37 1.13
C ALA A 421 41.72 34.94 0.95
N VAL A 422 42.27 34.79 -0.26
CA VAL A 422 43.59 35.31 -0.58
C VAL A 422 43.53 36.82 -0.76
N SER A 423 44.20 37.55 0.12
CA SER A 423 44.56 38.95 -0.13
C SER A 423 45.84 38.98 -0.97
N PRO A 424 45.91 39.83 -2.01
CA PRO A 424 47.19 40.21 -2.62
C PRO A 424 48.19 40.65 -1.55
N LEU A 425 49.45 40.22 -1.70
CA LEU A 425 50.54 40.57 -0.78
C LEU A 425 51.36 41.77 -1.26
N SER A 426 51.23 42.13 -2.54
CA SER A 426 51.72 43.35 -3.16
C SER A 426 50.80 43.74 -4.33
N ARG A 427 51.13 44.79 -5.07
CA ARG A 427 50.31 45.35 -6.15
C ARG A 427 50.17 44.42 -7.35
N TYR A 428 51.27 43.83 -7.78
CA TYR A 428 51.34 43.01 -8.98
C TYR A 428 51.36 41.53 -8.59
N LEU A 429 50.60 40.70 -9.31
CA LEU A 429 50.80 39.25 -9.33
C LEU A 429 51.51 38.90 -10.62
N LEU A 430 52.70 38.34 -10.51
CA LEU A 430 53.46 37.84 -11.65
C LEU A 430 53.32 36.33 -11.77
N LEU A 431 53.29 35.86 -13.02
CA LEU A 431 53.04 34.46 -13.36
C LEU A 431 54.05 34.02 -14.42
N ARG A 432 54.78 32.93 -14.14
CA ARG A 432 55.75 32.35 -15.08
C ARG A 432 55.18 31.12 -15.77
N ALA A 433 55.28 31.10 -17.09
CA ALA A 433 54.99 29.94 -17.91
C ALA A 433 56.04 28.81 -17.68
N PRO A 434 55.60 27.54 -17.55
CA PRO A 434 56.52 26.40 -17.51
C PRO A 434 57.35 26.29 -18.80
N ALA A 435 58.43 25.50 -18.74
CA ALA A 435 59.26 25.15 -19.89
C ALA A 435 58.47 24.44 -21.02
N THR A 436 57.35 23.79 -20.67
CA THR A 436 56.38 23.22 -21.60
C THR A 436 54.96 23.57 -21.14
N MET A 437 54.28 24.45 -21.87
CA MET A 437 52.84 24.70 -21.73
C MET A 437 52.07 23.71 -22.62
N THR A 438 50.89 23.27 -22.17
CA THR A 438 49.86 22.62 -23.02
C THR A 438 48.66 23.53 -23.28
N THR A 439 48.68 24.76 -22.75
CA THR A 439 47.49 25.59 -22.57
C THR A 439 46.90 26.07 -23.89
N ARG A 440 45.57 26.13 -23.92
CA ARG A 440 44.78 26.84 -24.93
C ARG A 440 43.56 27.50 -24.29
N ALA A 441 43.77 28.12 -23.13
CA ALA A 441 42.72 28.93 -22.50
C ALA A 441 42.26 30.06 -23.43
N LEU A 442 41.01 30.49 -23.25
CA LEU A 442 40.49 31.75 -23.77
C LEU A 442 40.74 32.84 -22.73
N GLU A 443 40.13 32.71 -21.56
CA GLU A 443 40.04 33.76 -20.55
C GLU A 443 40.33 33.16 -19.16
N TYR A 444 40.84 33.99 -18.24
CA TYR A 444 40.93 33.66 -16.82
C TYR A 444 39.98 34.54 -16.02
N ALA A 445 39.45 34.03 -14.90
CA ALA A 445 38.62 34.81 -14.01
C ALA A 445 38.96 34.56 -12.53
N PHE A 446 38.87 35.62 -11.74
CA PHE A 446 38.92 35.59 -10.29
C PHE A 446 37.51 35.84 -9.73
N ILE A 447 37.05 35.02 -8.78
CA ILE A 447 35.85 35.32 -7.98
C ILE A 447 36.29 35.75 -6.58
N GLY A 448 35.71 36.84 -6.07
CA GLY A 448 36.13 37.46 -4.82
C GLY A 448 35.23 38.61 -4.36
N TRP A 449 35.72 39.45 -3.44
CA TRP A 449 35.11 40.74 -3.11
C TRP A 449 36.18 41.83 -2.92
N ILE A 450 35.73 43.09 -2.85
CA ILE A 450 36.54 44.24 -2.46
C ILE A 450 36.18 44.61 -1.03
N ASP A 451 37.16 44.64 -0.13
CA ASP A 451 37.00 45.03 1.26
C ASP A 451 37.22 46.55 1.42
N ALA A 452 36.20 47.34 1.12
CA ALA A 452 36.28 48.80 1.24
C ALA A 452 36.50 49.29 2.68
N ASN A 453 36.15 48.46 3.68
CA ASN A 453 36.29 48.76 5.10
C ASN A 453 37.67 48.38 5.67
N GLY A 454 38.46 47.59 4.94
CA GLY A 454 39.79 47.13 5.35
C GLY A 454 39.79 46.20 6.56
N ASN A 455 38.67 45.53 6.87
CA ASN A 455 38.53 44.70 8.07
C ASN A 455 38.76 43.19 7.83
N GLY A 456 39.05 42.78 6.59
CA GLY A 456 39.26 41.40 6.17
C GLY A 456 38.00 40.54 6.09
N VAL A 457 36.82 41.12 6.38
CA VAL A 457 35.54 40.41 6.50
C VAL A 457 34.61 40.85 5.39
N GLN A 458 33.85 39.92 4.80
CA GLN A 458 32.84 40.27 3.80
C GLN A 458 31.61 40.89 4.49
N ASN A 459 31.54 42.23 4.48
CA ASN A 459 30.41 42.98 5.05
C ASN A 459 29.29 43.16 4.01
N ALA A 460 28.80 42.08 3.39
CA ALA A 460 27.70 42.14 2.43
C ALA A 460 26.38 42.55 3.10
N PRO A 461 25.41 43.18 2.38
CA PRO A 461 24.02 43.07 2.79
C PRO A 461 23.69 41.58 2.82
N TYR A 462 23.12 41.11 3.93
CA TYR A 462 22.85 39.69 4.15
C TYR A 462 22.11 39.06 2.96
N THR A 463 22.82 38.23 2.20
CA THR A 463 22.25 37.39 1.14
C THR A 463 21.87 36.07 1.79
N PRO A 464 20.58 35.84 2.12
CA PRO A 464 20.14 34.58 2.69
C PRO A 464 20.36 33.44 1.69
N VAL A 465 20.62 32.25 2.22
CA VAL A 465 20.30 31.00 1.54
C VAL A 465 18.82 31.04 1.15
N SER A 466 18.52 30.74 -0.11
CA SER A 466 17.16 30.64 -0.65
C SER A 466 16.70 29.19 -0.84
N GLN A 467 17.64 28.26 -1.05
CA GLN A 467 17.35 26.85 -1.30
C GLN A 467 18.52 25.96 -0.87
N ILE A 468 18.21 24.75 -0.37
CA ILE A 468 19.18 23.67 -0.18
C ILE A 468 18.65 22.42 -0.85
N ASN A 469 19.47 21.79 -1.70
CA ASN A 469 19.15 20.53 -2.36
C ASN A 469 19.91 19.39 -1.68
N VAL A 470 19.19 18.41 -1.11
CA VAL A 470 19.77 17.25 -0.41
C VAL A 470 19.69 15.99 -1.28
N THR A 471 20.80 15.28 -1.42
CA THR A 471 20.91 14.03 -2.19
C THR A 471 21.66 12.96 -1.41
N GLY A 472 21.29 11.69 -1.60
CA GLY A 472 22.12 10.56 -1.20
C GLY A 472 23.18 10.25 -2.26
N ALA A 473 24.27 9.60 -1.87
CA ALA A 473 25.28 9.09 -2.80
C ALA A 473 24.63 8.26 -3.93
N GLY A 474 25.04 8.52 -5.18
CA GLY A 474 24.42 7.89 -6.37
C GLY A 474 22.95 8.26 -6.63
N GLY A 475 22.38 9.20 -5.88
CA GLY A 475 20.95 9.56 -5.95
C GLY A 475 20.02 8.72 -5.07
N ALA A 476 20.57 7.81 -4.25
CA ALA A 476 19.81 6.83 -3.47
C ALA A 476 18.65 7.43 -2.64
N THR A 477 17.57 6.67 -2.54
CA THR A 477 16.38 6.92 -1.70
C THR A 477 16.17 5.87 -0.62
N THR A 478 16.97 4.79 -0.60
CA THR A 478 16.78 3.65 0.30
C THR A 478 18.08 3.30 1.04
N LEU A 479 17.97 2.65 2.20
CA LEU A 479 19.11 2.23 3.01
C LEU A 479 18.83 0.96 3.82
N LEU A 480 19.63 -0.07 3.63
CA LEU A 480 19.54 -1.33 4.39
C LEU A 480 20.18 -1.20 5.77
N ILE A 481 19.52 -1.73 6.82
CA ILE A 481 20.12 -1.80 8.18
C ILE A 481 21.45 -2.56 8.14
N GLY A 482 22.48 -1.98 8.75
CA GLY A 482 23.86 -2.48 8.72
C GLY A 482 24.77 -1.77 7.70
N ASN A 483 24.18 -1.11 6.69
CA ASN A 483 24.91 -0.24 5.76
C ASN A 483 24.85 1.24 6.20
N THR A 484 25.61 2.11 5.54
CA THR A 484 25.55 3.58 5.74
C THR A 484 25.37 4.29 4.40
N LEU A 485 24.74 5.46 4.41
CA LEU A 485 24.55 6.30 3.22
C LEU A 485 25.18 7.67 3.43
N GLN A 486 26.11 8.07 2.56
CA GLN A 486 26.63 9.44 2.56
C GLN A 486 25.60 10.39 1.94
N MET A 487 25.21 11.42 2.68
CA MET A 487 24.34 12.49 2.24
C MET A 487 25.16 13.72 1.85
N SER A 488 24.68 14.46 0.85
CA SER A 488 25.29 15.67 0.31
C SER A 488 24.23 16.77 0.20
N ALA A 489 24.67 18.02 0.32
CA ALA A 489 23.79 19.19 0.22
C ALA A 489 24.45 20.28 -0.64
N SER A 490 23.67 20.87 -1.56
CA SER A 490 24.05 22.05 -2.33
C SER A 490 23.25 23.27 -1.85
N VAL A 491 23.93 24.39 -1.59
CA VAL A 491 23.38 25.60 -0.99
C VAL A 491 23.30 26.72 -2.04
N LEU A 492 22.11 27.31 -2.20
CA LEU A 492 21.81 28.34 -3.18
C LEU A 492 21.24 29.60 -2.49
N PRO A 493 21.46 30.81 -3.03
CA PRO A 493 22.32 31.12 -4.17
C PRO A 493 23.80 30.88 -3.82
N TYR A 494 24.67 30.70 -4.82
CA TYR A 494 26.11 30.60 -4.57
C TYR A 494 26.68 31.89 -3.92
N THR A 495 25.99 33.01 -4.01
CA THR A 495 26.35 34.27 -3.33
C THR A 495 25.82 34.40 -1.89
N ALA A 496 25.22 33.34 -1.32
CA ALA A 496 24.76 33.33 0.07
C ALA A 496 25.90 33.66 1.06
N SER A 497 25.66 34.60 1.97
CA SER A 497 26.68 35.17 2.85
C SER A 497 27.22 34.18 3.89
N ASN A 498 26.48 33.11 4.18
CA ASN A 498 26.92 31.98 4.99
C ASN A 498 26.34 30.68 4.39
N LYS A 499 27.22 29.77 3.95
CA LYS A 499 26.85 28.47 3.36
C LYS A 499 26.91 27.31 4.34
N THR A 500 27.24 27.57 5.61
CA THR A 500 27.32 26.52 6.63
C THR A 500 25.94 25.92 6.87
N ILE A 501 25.90 24.59 6.94
CA ILE A 501 24.70 23.81 7.25
C ILE A 501 24.91 22.97 8.50
N VAL A 502 23.79 22.60 9.15
CA VAL A 502 23.76 21.55 10.16
C VAL A 502 22.90 20.40 9.64
N TRP A 503 23.46 19.20 9.67
CA TRP A 503 22.73 17.97 9.40
C TRP A 503 21.89 17.56 10.60
N SER A 504 20.68 17.11 10.33
CA SER A 504 19.82 16.41 11.29
C SER A 504 18.99 15.36 10.58
N VAL A 505 18.43 14.42 11.33
CA VAL A 505 17.50 13.42 10.81
C VAL A 505 16.26 13.41 11.68
N MET A 506 15.11 13.32 11.04
CA MET A 506 13.81 13.19 11.67
C MET A 506 13.29 11.79 11.42
N ASN A 507 13.02 11.05 12.50
CA ASN A 507 12.38 9.75 12.43
C ASN A 507 10.96 9.88 11.85
N GLY A 508 10.62 9.03 10.89
CA GLY A 508 9.27 8.85 10.38
C GLY A 508 8.67 7.61 11.02
N THR A 509 8.38 6.58 10.23
CA THR A 509 8.08 5.23 10.76
C THR A 509 9.34 4.50 11.24
N GLY A 510 10.52 4.88 10.71
CA GLY A 510 11.82 4.32 11.08
C GLY A 510 12.72 5.31 11.79
N SER A 511 13.95 4.88 12.10
CA SER A 511 14.91 5.69 12.85
C SER A 511 16.34 5.55 12.35
N ALA A 512 17.09 6.63 12.47
CA ALA A 512 18.50 6.72 12.06
C ALA A 512 19.25 7.76 12.89
N THR A 513 20.57 7.77 12.73
CA THR A 513 21.46 8.86 13.16
C THR A 513 22.19 9.43 11.95
N ILE A 514 22.56 10.71 12.00
CA ILE A 514 23.39 11.34 10.96
C ILE A 514 24.54 12.09 11.61
N SER A 515 25.76 11.95 11.05
CA SER A 515 26.93 12.67 11.52
C SER A 515 26.95 14.13 11.04
N SER A 516 27.79 14.97 11.65
CA SER A 516 28.07 16.33 11.16
C SER A 516 28.65 16.38 9.74
N GLY A 517 29.21 15.26 9.25
CA GLY A 517 29.67 15.09 7.87
C GLY A 517 28.61 14.56 6.90
N GLY A 518 27.36 14.37 7.33
CA GLY A 518 26.26 13.87 6.49
C GLY A 518 26.21 12.34 6.32
N LEU A 519 26.99 11.57 7.07
CA LEU A 519 26.93 10.11 7.02
C LEU A 519 25.70 9.60 7.81
N LEU A 520 24.71 9.06 7.10
CA LEU A 520 23.47 8.49 7.65
C LEU A 520 23.69 7.02 8.04
N THR A 521 23.33 6.66 9.27
CA THR A 521 23.40 5.30 9.82
C THR A 521 22.01 4.88 10.32
N PRO A 522 21.42 3.79 9.77
CA PRO A 522 20.07 3.35 10.08
C PRO A 522 20.02 2.63 11.44
N VAL A 523 18.86 2.64 12.09
CA VAL A 523 18.63 2.02 13.41
C VAL A 523 17.38 1.13 13.41
N THR A 524 16.24 1.60 12.90
CA THR A 524 15.02 0.79 12.73
C THR A 524 14.38 0.98 11.35
N ASP A 525 13.70 -0.07 10.89
CA ASP A 525 12.92 -0.13 9.65
C ASP A 525 11.87 1.00 9.58
N GLY A 526 11.59 1.49 8.37
CA GLY A 526 10.66 2.58 8.08
C GLY A 526 11.33 3.84 7.53
N THR A 527 10.56 4.91 7.36
CA THR A 527 11.03 6.13 6.71
C THR A 527 11.77 7.05 7.67
N VAL A 528 12.78 7.78 7.17
CA VAL A 528 13.41 8.92 7.86
C VAL A 528 13.54 10.12 6.93
N THR A 529 13.42 11.33 7.46
CA THR A 529 13.68 12.56 6.69
C THR A 529 15.03 13.14 7.10
N VAL A 530 16.01 13.07 6.22
CA VAL A 530 17.29 13.77 6.34
C VAL A 530 17.08 15.25 6.07
N ARG A 531 17.70 16.12 6.88
CA ARG A 531 17.59 17.57 6.80
C ARG A 531 18.98 18.23 6.82
N ALA A 532 19.21 19.15 5.89
CA ALA A 532 20.32 20.10 5.92
C ALA A 532 19.75 21.52 6.17
N THR A 533 20.07 22.11 7.31
CA THR A 533 19.54 23.40 7.74
C THR A 533 20.60 24.50 7.65
N ALA A 534 20.31 25.59 6.94
CA ALA A 534 21.22 26.74 6.83
C ALA A 534 21.50 27.37 8.21
N GLN A 535 22.76 27.74 8.46
CA GLN A 535 23.20 28.43 9.69
C GLN A 535 23.32 29.95 9.54
N ASP A 536 22.84 30.49 8.41
CA ASP A 536 22.89 31.91 8.09
C ASP A 536 21.76 32.73 8.74
N GLY A 537 20.70 32.06 9.21
CA GLY A 537 19.50 32.67 9.76
C GLY A 537 18.32 32.77 8.79
N SER A 538 18.46 32.25 7.56
CA SER A 538 17.38 32.22 6.54
C SER A 538 16.21 31.33 6.92
N GLY A 539 16.47 30.32 7.76
CA GLY A 539 15.52 29.26 8.08
C GLY A 539 15.34 28.24 6.94
N VAL A 540 16.13 28.31 5.85
CA VAL A 540 16.03 27.35 4.76
C VAL A 540 16.52 25.98 5.19
N VAL A 541 15.70 24.97 4.91
CA VAL A 541 15.99 23.55 5.15
C VAL A 541 15.81 22.80 3.84
N GLY A 542 16.85 22.11 3.40
CA GLY A 542 16.76 21.09 2.36
C GLY A 542 16.42 19.74 2.99
N THR A 543 15.53 18.97 2.37
CA THR A 543 15.10 17.67 2.91
C THR A 543 15.17 16.56 1.88
N ARG A 544 15.38 15.33 2.35
CA ARG A 544 15.30 14.09 1.56
C ARG A 544 14.74 12.98 2.44
N VAL A 545 13.66 12.35 1.97
CA VAL A 545 13.17 11.10 2.59
C VAL A 545 14.09 9.96 2.16
N ILE A 546 14.44 9.10 3.12
CA ILE A 546 15.16 7.84 2.91
C ILE A 546 14.33 6.72 3.56
N ASP A 547 14.07 5.67 2.79
CA ASP A 547 13.37 4.48 3.27
C ASP A 547 14.39 3.48 3.83
N ILE A 548 14.32 3.22 5.13
CA ILE A 548 15.17 2.24 5.79
C ILE A 548 14.44 0.90 5.79
N SER A 549 15.13 -0.17 5.43
CA SER A 549 14.61 -1.53 5.54
C SER A 549 15.54 -2.38 6.40
N GLN A 550 14.99 -3.25 7.24
CA GLN A 550 15.73 -4.30 7.94
C GLN A 550 16.22 -5.40 6.99
N TYR A 551 15.54 -5.55 5.84
CA TYR A 551 15.74 -6.66 4.93
C TYR A 551 16.04 -6.18 3.51
N GLU A 552 16.96 -6.84 2.81
CA GLU A 552 17.14 -6.59 1.40
C GLU A 552 15.85 -6.99 0.68
N SER A 553 15.19 -6.02 0.04
CA SER A 553 13.88 -6.19 -0.57
C SER A 553 13.85 -5.58 -1.96
N PHE A 554 13.16 -6.24 -2.89
CA PHE A 554 12.94 -5.75 -4.23
C PHE A 554 11.45 -5.62 -4.51
N ILE A 555 11.01 -4.44 -4.97
CA ILE A 555 9.62 -4.18 -5.36
C ILE A 555 9.52 -4.37 -6.87
N LEU A 556 8.59 -5.23 -7.31
CA LEU A 556 8.33 -5.51 -8.72
C LEU A 556 7.68 -4.31 -9.42
N THR A 557 8.03 -4.09 -10.68
CA THR A 557 7.45 -3.01 -11.49
C THR A 557 6.13 -3.45 -12.12
N ARG A 558 5.01 -2.87 -11.71
CA ARG A 558 3.73 -2.96 -12.42
C ARG A 558 3.85 -2.31 -13.80
N SER A 559 3.46 -3.05 -14.84
CA SER A 559 3.50 -2.62 -16.25
C SER A 559 2.11 -2.68 -16.88
N LEU A 560 1.95 -2.07 -18.06
CA LEU A 560 0.78 -2.25 -18.92
C LEU A 560 1.18 -3.05 -20.16
N ASP A 561 0.32 -3.95 -20.64
CA ASP A 561 0.56 -4.70 -21.89
C ASP A 561 0.25 -3.85 -23.13
N VAL A 562 0.41 -4.43 -24.32
CA VAL A 562 0.09 -3.77 -25.60
C VAL A 562 -1.37 -3.36 -25.76
N ASN A 563 -2.27 -3.86 -24.92
CA ASN A 563 -3.70 -3.55 -24.87
C ASN A 563 -4.06 -2.65 -23.66
N GLY A 564 -3.07 -2.18 -22.88
CA GLY A 564 -3.28 -1.36 -21.69
C GLY A 564 -3.61 -2.14 -20.41
N ARG A 565 -3.48 -3.47 -20.41
CA ARG A 565 -3.83 -4.34 -19.26
C ARG A 565 -2.73 -4.34 -18.19
N PRO A 566 -3.06 -4.12 -16.91
CA PRO A 566 -2.09 -4.13 -15.82
C PRO A 566 -1.55 -5.53 -15.56
N HIS A 567 -0.22 -5.66 -15.48
CA HIS A 567 0.42 -6.95 -15.26
C HIS A 567 1.80 -6.82 -14.60
N ILE A 568 2.34 -7.96 -14.17
CA ILE A 568 3.78 -8.16 -13.93
C ILE A 568 4.19 -9.38 -14.76
N TYR A 569 5.21 -9.25 -15.60
CA TYR A 569 5.65 -10.33 -16.48
C TYR A 569 7.16 -10.43 -16.51
N SER A 570 7.66 -11.60 -16.14
CA SER A 570 9.05 -11.97 -16.24
C SER A 570 9.20 -13.44 -16.62
N ASN A 571 9.90 -13.70 -17.73
CA ASN A 571 10.24 -15.06 -18.16
C ASN A 571 11.55 -15.54 -17.54
N ASP A 572 12.44 -14.63 -17.18
CA ASP A 572 13.65 -14.90 -16.43
C ASP A 572 13.92 -13.76 -15.46
N ILE A 573 13.38 -13.88 -14.24
CA ILE A 573 13.43 -12.80 -13.24
C ILE A 573 14.84 -12.46 -12.79
N GLN A 574 15.78 -13.40 -12.94
CA GLN A 574 17.19 -13.17 -12.63
C GLN A 574 17.88 -12.37 -13.75
N ALA A 575 17.54 -12.63 -15.01
CA ALA A 575 18.06 -11.88 -16.16
C ALA A 575 17.38 -10.51 -16.36
N ASP A 576 16.08 -10.40 -16.09
CA ASP A 576 15.29 -9.16 -16.21
C ASP A 576 15.72 -8.11 -15.17
N TYR A 577 16.26 -8.56 -14.02
CA TYR A 577 16.74 -7.68 -12.93
C TYR A 577 18.18 -8.03 -12.49
N PRO A 578 19.19 -7.78 -13.33
CA PRO A 578 20.58 -8.21 -13.10
C PRO A 578 21.29 -7.42 -11.97
N GLY A 579 20.69 -6.34 -11.48
CA GLY A 579 21.18 -5.57 -10.33
C GLY A 579 20.69 -6.08 -8.96
N VAL A 580 19.77 -7.05 -8.94
CA VAL A 580 19.24 -7.63 -7.69
C VAL A 580 20.11 -8.83 -7.30
N ASN A 581 20.57 -8.87 -6.04
CA ASN A 581 21.25 -10.06 -5.53
C ASN A 581 20.22 -11.13 -5.15
N TRP A 582 19.86 -11.96 -6.13
CA TRP A 582 18.90 -13.04 -5.99
C TRP A 582 19.27 -14.14 -4.97
N GLN A 583 20.48 -14.09 -4.38
CA GLN A 583 20.88 -14.98 -3.28
C GLN A 583 20.71 -14.36 -1.89
N THR A 584 20.60 -13.02 -1.77
CA THR A 584 20.48 -12.33 -0.47
C THR A 584 19.17 -11.56 -0.30
N VAL A 585 18.52 -11.11 -1.38
CA VAL A 585 17.20 -10.46 -1.35
C VAL A 585 16.21 -11.35 -0.60
N LYS A 586 15.66 -10.85 0.50
CA LYS A 586 14.77 -11.58 1.41
C LYS A 586 13.32 -11.50 0.98
N ARG A 587 12.90 -10.35 0.44
CA ARG A 587 11.51 -10.08 0.05
C ARG A 587 11.40 -9.60 -1.40
N LEU A 588 10.51 -10.23 -2.14
CA LEU A 588 10.05 -9.83 -3.46
C LEU A 588 8.61 -9.32 -3.31
N TYR A 589 8.45 -8.01 -3.39
CA TYR A 589 7.18 -7.34 -3.15
C TYR A 589 6.39 -7.15 -4.45
N ILE A 590 5.12 -7.55 -4.43
CA ILE A 590 4.13 -7.26 -5.45
C ILE A 590 3.37 -5.99 -5.02
N PRO A 591 3.46 -4.86 -5.74
CA PRO A 591 2.72 -3.65 -5.36
C PRO A 591 1.21 -3.87 -5.34
N ALA A 592 0.52 -3.23 -4.40
CA ALA A 592 -0.94 -3.23 -4.34
C ALA A 592 -1.62 -2.77 -5.64
N GLY A 593 -2.83 -3.29 -5.87
CA GLY A 593 -3.70 -2.96 -6.99
C GLY A 593 -4.16 -4.18 -7.80
N HIS A 594 -4.99 -3.89 -8.82
CA HIS A 594 -5.53 -4.88 -9.75
C HIS A 594 -4.55 -5.21 -10.89
N TYR A 595 -4.48 -6.49 -11.23
CA TYR A 595 -3.72 -7.09 -12.32
C TYR A 595 -4.60 -8.03 -13.14
N ASP A 596 -4.41 -8.08 -14.45
CA ASP A 596 -5.03 -9.12 -15.30
C ASP A 596 -4.25 -10.44 -15.20
N TYR A 597 -2.92 -10.35 -15.03
CA TYR A 597 -2.03 -11.51 -14.83
C TYR A 597 -0.70 -11.12 -14.16
N ILE A 598 -0.09 -12.10 -13.49
CA ILE A 598 1.26 -12.07 -12.93
C ILE A 598 2.03 -13.32 -13.40
N ARG A 599 3.26 -13.14 -13.89
CA ARG A 599 4.18 -14.24 -14.25
C ARG A 599 5.57 -13.97 -13.67
N LEU A 600 6.01 -14.87 -12.79
CA LEU A 600 7.33 -14.86 -12.15
C LEU A 600 8.06 -16.18 -12.44
N ASN A 601 8.93 -16.21 -13.45
CA ASN A 601 9.64 -17.43 -13.85
C ASN A 601 11.16 -17.34 -13.66
N ASN A 602 11.80 -18.51 -13.55
CA ASN A 602 13.22 -18.68 -13.21
C ASN A 602 13.60 -18.09 -11.84
N LEU A 603 12.79 -18.35 -10.81
CA LEU A 603 13.14 -17.98 -9.44
C LEU A 603 14.48 -18.60 -8.99
N PRO A 604 15.21 -17.97 -8.05
CA PRO A 604 16.49 -18.48 -7.60
C PRO A 604 16.38 -19.78 -6.81
N GLN A 605 17.40 -20.63 -6.95
CA GLN A 605 17.67 -21.71 -6.00
C GLN A 605 18.26 -21.09 -4.73
N ARG A 606 17.67 -21.38 -3.56
CA ARG A 606 18.05 -20.76 -2.27
C ARG A 606 18.31 -21.83 -1.21
N ALA A 607 19.01 -21.45 -0.13
CA ALA A 607 19.17 -22.31 1.04
C ALA A 607 17.93 -22.25 1.94
N ALA A 608 17.58 -23.37 2.60
CA ALA A 608 16.40 -23.48 3.45
C ALA A 608 16.36 -22.51 4.65
N ASN A 609 17.51 -22.05 5.13
CA ASN A 609 17.61 -21.00 6.17
C ASN A 609 17.56 -19.56 5.62
N ASN A 610 17.37 -19.41 4.31
CA ASN A 610 17.35 -18.13 3.60
C ASN A 610 16.28 -18.13 2.47
N PRO A 611 15.02 -18.46 2.77
CA PRO A 611 13.99 -18.49 1.74
C PRO A 611 13.74 -17.10 1.15
N LEU A 612 13.28 -17.06 -0.10
CA LEU A 612 12.74 -15.85 -0.72
C LEU A 612 11.25 -15.72 -0.38
N ILE A 613 10.85 -14.65 0.29
CA ILE A 613 9.44 -14.37 0.60
C ILE A 613 8.86 -13.48 -0.51
N ILE A 614 7.76 -13.91 -1.11
CA ILE A 614 7.03 -13.21 -2.17
C ILE A 614 5.66 -12.83 -1.58
N THR A 615 5.32 -11.54 -1.58
CA THR A 615 4.13 -11.06 -0.85
C THR A 615 3.65 -9.70 -1.38
N ASN A 616 2.41 -9.33 -1.07
CA ASN A 616 1.84 -8.03 -1.42
C ASN A 616 2.53 -6.89 -0.62
N TYR A 617 2.51 -5.67 -1.16
CA TYR A 617 3.10 -4.50 -0.52
C TYR A 617 2.27 -3.24 -0.74
N GLY A 618 1.95 -2.56 0.36
CA GLY A 618 1.23 -1.28 0.37
C GLY A 618 -0.29 -1.39 0.25
N GLY A 619 -0.85 -2.59 0.38
CA GLY A 619 -2.29 -2.86 0.22
C GLY A 619 -2.55 -4.20 -0.47
N LYS A 620 -3.83 -4.48 -0.77
CA LYS A 620 -4.30 -5.70 -1.42
C LYS A 620 -3.78 -5.84 -2.86
N VAL A 621 -3.47 -7.07 -3.26
CA VAL A 621 -3.17 -7.44 -4.65
C VAL A 621 -4.32 -8.32 -5.15
N GLU A 622 -4.97 -7.89 -6.24
CA GLU A 622 -6.05 -8.63 -6.89
C GLU A 622 -5.59 -9.04 -8.28
N ILE A 623 -5.75 -10.32 -8.64
CA ILE A 623 -5.51 -10.79 -10.00
C ILE A 623 -6.74 -11.53 -10.54
N SER A 624 -7.38 -10.97 -11.58
CA SER A 624 -8.62 -11.53 -12.15
C SER A 624 -8.73 -11.21 -13.64
N SER A 625 -8.94 -12.23 -14.48
CA SER A 625 -9.14 -12.05 -15.94
C SER A 625 -9.64 -13.33 -16.63
N ASN A 626 -9.61 -13.35 -17.96
CA ASN A 626 -9.83 -14.57 -18.76
C ASN A 626 -8.53 -15.14 -19.35
N PHE A 627 -7.35 -14.82 -18.79
CA PHE A 627 -6.09 -15.50 -19.17
C PHE A 627 -6.10 -16.97 -18.69
N GLN A 628 -5.36 -17.84 -19.40
CA GLN A 628 -5.28 -19.28 -19.07
C GLN A 628 -4.81 -19.50 -17.63
N TYR A 629 -3.90 -18.66 -17.16
CA TYR A 629 -3.55 -18.55 -15.75
C TYR A 629 -3.38 -17.10 -15.38
N THR A 630 -3.87 -16.74 -14.19
CA THR A 630 -3.74 -15.38 -13.65
C THR A 630 -2.47 -15.21 -12.83
N PHE A 631 -2.04 -16.23 -12.09
CA PHE A 631 -0.74 -16.24 -11.41
C PHE A 631 0.12 -17.43 -11.87
N PHE A 632 1.24 -17.16 -12.55
CA PHE A 632 2.25 -18.18 -12.85
C PHE A 632 3.51 -17.96 -12.01
N ILE A 633 3.98 -19.01 -11.36
CA ILE A 633 5.25 -19.03 -10.62
C ILE A 633 6.10 -20.24 -11.01
N GLY A 634 7.37 -20.02 -11.35
CA GLY A 634 8.20 -21.05 -11.99
C GLY A 634 9.65 -21.11 -11.51
N GLY A 635 10.09 -22.33 -11.21
CA GLY A 635 11.46 -22.64 -10.82
C GLY A 635 11.84 -22.25 -9.40
N GLY A 636 13.16 -22.23 -9.16
CA GLY A 636 13.75 -21.93 -7.86
C GLY A 636 13.56 -23.00 -6.80
N SER A 637 14.11 -22.71 -5.61
CA SER A 637 13.85 -23.50 -4.40
C SER A 637 13.91 -22.64 -3.16
N ASN A 638 13.23 -23.08 -2.09
CA ASN A 638 13.16 -22.37 -0.81
C ASN A 638 12.59 -20.95 -1.01
N TRP A 639 11.30 -20.88 -1.35
CA TRP A 639 10.55 -19.64 -1.46
C TRP A 639 9.12 -19.77 -0.90
N LYS A 640 8.53 -18.67 -0.45
CA LYS A 640 7.16 -18.59 0.09
C LYS A 640 6.37 -17.56 -0.70
N LEU A 641 5.19 -17.89 -1.23
CA LEU A 641 4.21 -16.91 -1.72
C LEU A 641 3.11 -16.75 -0.66
N THR A 642 2.85 -15.52 -0.24
CA THR A 642 1.92 -15.29 0.88
C THR A 642 1.22 -13.94 0.92
N GLY A 643 -0.04 -13.95 1.37
CA GLY A 643 -0.81 -12.77 1.77
C GLY A 643 -0.83 -12.52 3.28
N GLU A 644 0.10 -13.10 4.05
CA GLU A 644 0.20 -12.97 5.51
C GLU A 644 0.31 -11.49 5.96
N TYR A 645 -0.55 -11.08 6.90
CA TYR A 645 -0.59 -9.70 7.39
C TYR A 645 0.61 -9.36 8.27
N ASN A 646 1.23 -8.23 7.95
CA ASN A 646 2.23 -7.62 8.81
C ASN A 646 2.21 -6.10 8.67
N ASN A 647 1.67 -5.41 9.68
CA ASN A 647 1.56 -3.95 9.71
C ASN A 647 2.93 -3.24 9.59
N THR A 648 4.00 -3.82 10.13
CA THR A 648 5.35 -3.24 10.05
C THR A 648 5.88 -3.32 8.62
N LEU A 649 5.72 -4.47 7.96
CA LEU A 649 6.20 -4.72 6.59
C LEU A 649 5.24 -4.22 5.49
N LYS A 650 4.03 -3.77 5.86
CA LYS A 650 2.95 -3.35 4.95
C LYS A 650 2.51 -4.45 3.97
N THR A 651 2.45 -5.69 4.49
CA THR A 651 1.99 -6.89 3.79
C THR A 651 0.66 -7.39 4.36
N GLY A 652 -0.01 -8.27 3.61
CA GLY A 652 -1.37 -8.76 3.89
C GLY A 652 -2.43 -7.66 3.86
N HIS A 653 -3.55 -7.91 4.54
CA HIS A 653 -4.68 -6.99 4.65
C HIS A 653 -5.14 -6.86 6.11
N ALA A 654 -5.66 -5.71 6.53
CA ALA A 654 -5.85 -5.43 7.95
C ALA A 654 -7.06 -6.14 8.59
N SER A 655 -8.14 -6.36 7.83
CA SER A 655 -9.34 -7.09 8.28
C SER A 655 -9.14 -8.61 8.35
N TYR A 656 -8.15 -9.15 7.63
CA TYR A 656 -7.79 -10.56 7.67
C TYR A 656 -6.32 -10.74 8.04
N THR A 657 -6.13 -10.93 9.33
CA THR A 657 -4.83 -11.06 10.02
C THR A 657 -4.31 -12.50 10.04
N GLY A 658 -5.03 -13.43 9.40
CA GLY A 658 -4.77 -14.87 9.39
C GLY A 658 -5.82 -15.67 10.17
N HIS A 659 -5.88 -16.98 9.89
CA HIS A 659 -6.84 -17.92 10.48
C HIS A 659 -6.92 -17.89 12.02
N ALA A 660 -5.80 -17.70 12.71
CA ALA A 660 -5.71 -17.69 14.18
C ALA A 660 -6.50 -16.56 14.90
N ASN A 661 -7.14 -15.65 14.15
CA ASN A 661 -8.02 -14.61 14.70
C ASN A 661 -9.52 -14.91 14.50
N GLY A 662 -9.89 -16.11 14.02
CA GLY A 662 -11.27 -16.62 14.03
C GLY A 662 -12.26 -15.92 13.07
N ASN A 663 -11.85 -14.89 12.31
CA ASN A 663 -12.72 -14.16 11.39
C ASN A 663 -12.89 -14.87 10.04
N TYR A 664 -13.24 -16.17 10.05
CA TYR A 664 -13.39 -16.99 8.85
C TYR A 664 -14.68 -16.68 8.08
N ALA A 665 -15.78 -16.37 8.79
CA ALA A 665 -17.05 -15.95 8.18
C ALA A 665 -16.88 -14.78 7.20
N ASN A 666 -16.07 -13.77 7.57
CA ASN A 666 -15.87 -12.54 6.80
C ASN A 666 -14.51 -12.47 6.08
N SER A 667 -13.79 -13.59 5.90
CA SER A 667 -12.46 -13.54 5.29
C SER A 667 -12.47 -13.38 3.76
N LYS A 668 -13.60 -13.66 3.09
CA LYS A 668 -13.74 -13.50 1.63
C LYS A 668 -13.51 -12.05 1.19
N GLY A 669 -12.77 -11.85 0.09
CA GLY A 669 -12.35 -10.55 -0.43
C GLY A 669 -11.33 -9.79 0.45
N ASN A 670 -10.98 -10.35 1.61
CA ASN A 670 -10.17 -9.67 2.63
C ASN A 670 -8.73 -10.19 2.70
N TYR A 671 -8.30 -11.14 1.86
CA TYR A 671 -6.91 -11.62 1.84
C TYR A 671 -5.96 -10.59 1.20
N GLY A 672 -4.68 -10.60 1.60
CA GLY A 672 -3.68 -9.68 1.03
C GLY A 672 -3.32 -9.94 -0.43
N ILE A 673 -3.50 -11.19 -0.88
CA ILE A 673 -3.41 -11.62 -2.27
C ILE A 673 -4.67 -12.43 -2.58
N GLU A 674 -5.45 -11.91 -3.51
CA GLU A 674 -6.64 -12.55 -4.09
C GLU A 674 -6.36 -12.93 -5.54
N VAL A 675 -6.52 -14.21 -5.88
CA VAL A 675 -6.36 -14.75 -7.23
C VAL A 675 -7.71 -15.25 -7.72
N GLY A 676 -8.50 -14.31 -8.23
CA GLY A 676 -9.80 -14.54 -8.81
C GLY A 676 -9.74 -15.16 -10.21
N ARG A 677 -10.69 -14.73 -11.04
CA ARG A 677 -11.10 -15.43 -12.27
C ARG A 677 -9.93 -15.77 -13.19
N SER A 678 -9.98 -16.97 -13.77
CA SER A 678 -9.12 -17.40 -14.87
C SER A 678 -9.94 -18.18 -15.92
N SER A 679 -9.40 -18.39 -17.14
CA SER A 679 -10.01 -19.31 -18.11
C SER A 679 -9.50 -20.75 -18.03
N ASN A 680 -8.60 -21.05 -17.08
CA ASN A 680 -8.21 -22.42 -16.76
C ASN A 680 -7.70 -22.54 -15.31
N SER A 681 -6.50 -22.04 -14.96
CA SER A 681 -5.95 -22.25 -13.61
C SER A 681 -5.51 -20.96 -12.92
N SER A 682 -6.09 -20.61 -11.78
CA SER A 682 -5.80 -19.34 -11.08
C SER A 682 -4.32 -19.25 -10.68
N ILE A 683 -3.77 -20.23 -9.93
CA ILE A 683 -2.32 -20.30 -9.67
C ILE A 683 -1.72 -21.55 -10.32
N MET A 684 -0.70 -21.35 -11.17
CA MET A 684 0.12 -22.42 -11.74
C MET A 684 1.55 -22.38 -11.16
N VAL A 685 1.99 -23.49 -10.56
CA VAL A 685 3.38 -23.69 -10.10
C VAL A 685 4.08 -24.71 -10.98
N SER A 686 5.23 -24.36 -11.58
CA SER A 686 5.89 -25.23 -12.55
C SER A 686 7.42 -25.05 -12.67
N ASN A 687 8.01 -25.57 -13.75
CA ASN A 687 9.43 -25.45 -14.12
C ASN A 687 10.41 -25.92 -13.03
N ARG A 688 10.19 -27.11 -12.45
CA ARG A 688 11.04 -27.71 -11.41
C ARG A 688 11.18 -26.84 -10.14
N ALA A 689 10.16 -26.06 -9.78
CA ALA A 689 10.06 -25.44 -8.46
C ALA A 689 10.02 -26.52 -7.36
N THR A 690 10.72 -26.30 -6.25
CA THR A 690 10.78 -27.23 -5.11
C THR A 690 10.92 -26.48 -3.78
N ASN A 691 10.62 -27.12 -2.67
CA ASN A 691 10.76 -26.61 -1.30
C ASN A 691 10.09 -25.23 -1.15
N PHE A 692 8.81 -25.14 -1.51
CA PHE A 692 8.06 -23.88 -1.52
C PHE A 692 6.80 -23.92 -0.65
N GLU A 693 6.34 -22.75 -0.23
CA GLU A 693 5.18 -22.56 0.65
C GLU A 693 4.16 -21.62 -0.01
N LEU A 694 2.89 -22.03 -0.09
CA LEU A 694 1.75 -21.18 -0.47
C LEU A 694 0.85 -21.02 0.76
N SER A 695 0.70 -19.80 1.29
CA SER A 695 -0.16 -19.58 2.45
C SER A 695 -0.80 -18.19 2.58
N PHE A 696 -1.97 -18.13 3.21
CA PHE A 696 -2.79 -16.91 3.32
C PHE A 696 -3.15 -16.31 1.95
N LEU A 697 -3.60 -17.17 1.03
CA LEU A 697 -4.10 -16.78 -0.30
C LEU A 697 -5.60 -17.06 -0.41
N GLU A 698 -6.31 -16.17 -1.11
CA GLU A 698 -7.67 -16.40 -1.60
C GLU A 698 -7.62 -16.74 -3.09
N ILE A 699 -8.32 -17.80 -3.51
CA ILE A 699 -8.24 -18.35 -4.86
C ILE A 699 -9.64 -18.75 -5.32
N HIS A 700 -10.16 -18.14 -6.38
CA HIS A 700 -11.56 -18.33 -6.74
C HIS A 700 -11.92 -18.13 -8.21
N HIS A 701 -13.08 -18.67 -8.62
CA HIS A 701 -13.67 -18.47 -9.95
C HIS A 701 -12.75 -18.94 -11.10
N SER A 702 -11.99 -20.01 -10.86
CA SER A 702 -11.07 -20.59 -11.86
C SER A 702 -11.83 -21.50 -12.82
N GLY A 703 -11.64 -21.32 -14.14
CA GLY A 703 -12.31 -22.10 -15.20
C GLY A 703 -11.83 -23.54 -15.41
N PHE A 704 -11.02 -24.07 -14.48
CA PHE A 704 -10.59 -25.46 -14.35
C PHE A 704 -10.07 -25.63 -12.91
N ALA A 705 -8.75 -25.55 -12.67
CA ALA A 705 -8.18 -25.84 -11.34
C ALA A 705 -7.92 -24.57 -10.51
N GLY A 706 -8.13 -24.61 -9.18
CA GLY A 706 -7.74 -23.50 -8.30
C GLY A 706 -6.21 -23.37 -8.19
N LEU A 707 -5.57 -24.45 -7.74
CA LEU A 707 -4.12 -24.65 -7.79
C LEU A 707 -3.76 -25.70 -8.85
N LEU A 708 -2.82 -25.40 -9.74
CA LEU A 708 -2.23 -26.35 -10.68
C LEU A 708 -0.72 -26.45 -10.45
N VAL A 709 -0.29 -27.46 -9.71
CA VAL A 709 1.11 -27.65 -9.28
C VAL A 709 1.71 -28.84 -10.00
N LYS A 710 2.57 -28.60 -11.01
CA LYS A 710 3.21 -29.68 -11.79
C LYS A 710 4.43 -29.30 -12.63
N THR A 711 5.32 -30.27 -12.86
CA THR A 711 6.31 -30.27 -13.95
C THR A 711 6.04 -31.46 -14.88
N ASP A 712 5.38 -31.19 -16.01
CA ASP A 712 5.08 -32.22 -17.03
C ASP A 712 6.34 -32.64 -17.83
N GLY A 713 6.38 -33.89 -18.28
CA GLY A 713 7.38 -34.40 -19.24
C GLY A 713 8.72 -34.82 -18.65
N ASP A 714 8.84 -34.90 -17.33
CA ASP A 714 10.12 -35.08 -16.63
C ASP A 714 9.99 -35.94 -15.37
N ALA A 715 10.09 -37.27 -15.54
CA ALA A 715 10.02 -38.22 -14.43
C ALA A 715 11.26 -38.24 -13.51
N THR A 716 12.26 -37.39 -13.77
CA THR A 716 13.43 -37.23 -12.89
C THR A 716 13.31 -36.04 -11.95
N ALA A 717 12.33 -35.17 -12.16
CA ALA A 717 12.08 -34.03 -11.30
C ALA A 717 11.38 -34.45 -10.00
N THR A 718 11.72 -33.79 -8.90
CA THR A 718 11.07 -33.94 -7.61
C THR A 718 10.65 -32.56 -7.10
N MET A 719 9.40 -32.42 -6.67
CA MET A 719 8.92 -31.29 -5.89
C MET A 719 8.93 -31.70 -4.42
N ASP A 720 10.04 -31.43 -3.75
CA ASP A 720 10.27 -31.80 -2.35
C ASP A 720 9.81 -30.69 -1.39
N GLY A 721 9.36 -31.04 -0.18
CA GLY A 721 9.16 -30.10 0.92
C GLY A 721 8.16 -28.97 0.62
N VAL A 722 7.14 -29.27 -0.19
CA VAL A 722 6.08 -28.33 -0.56
C VAL A 722 5.09 -28.17 0.60
N LYS A 723 4.64 -26.95 0.88
CA LYS A 723 3.60 -26.68 1.88
C LYS A 723 2.47 -25.83 1.30
N ILE A 724 1.24 -26.24 1.56
CA ILE A 724 0.02 -25.53 1.16
C ILE A 724 -0.83 -25.39 2.41
N HIS A 725 -0.94 -24.18 2.95
CA HIS A 725 -1.69 -24.01 4.20
C HIS A 725 -2.31 -22.64 4.39
N ASP A 726 -3.33 -22.57 5.23
CA ASP A 726 -4.04 -21.34 5.56
C ASP A 726 -4.60 -20.58 4.34
N ASN A 727 -4.98 -21.31 3.29
CA ASN A 727 -5.58 -20.76 2.07
C ASN A 727 -7.09 -20.96 2.04
N TYR A 728 -7.78 -20.06 1.36
CA TYR A 728 -9.19 -20.18 1.02
C TYR A 728 -9.33 -20.36 -0.49
N ILE A 729 -9.79 -21.54 -0.92
CA ILE A 729 -9.96 -21.91 -2.32
C ILE A 729 -11.43 -22.21 -2.54
N HIS A 730 -12.10 -21.47 -3.42
CA HIS A 730 -13.55 -21.64 -3.58
C HIS A 730 -14.10 -21.25 -4.96
N ASP A 731 -15.29 -21.77 -5.26
CA ASP A 731 -16.03 -21.43 -6.49
C ASP A 731 -15.21 -21.81 -7.75
N ILE A 732 -14.74 -23.07 -7.82
CA ILE A 732 -13.80 -23.57 -8.84
C ILE A 732 -14.52 -24.49 -9.82
N GLU A 733 -14.36 -24.28 -11.14
CA GLU A 733 -15.15 -25.00 -12.16
C GLU A 733 -14.76 -26.48 -12.32
N ALA A 734 -13.55 -26.90 -11.92
CA ALA A 734 -13.12 -28.29 -11.81
C ALA A 734 -12.40 -28.54 -10.46
N GLU A 735 -11.13 -28.97 -10.44
CA GLU A 735 -10.43 -29.37 -9.21
C GLU A 735 -9.99 -28.19 -8.32
N GLY A 736 -10.29 -28.23 -7.01
CA GLY A 736 -9.79 -27.21 -6.07
C GLY A 736 -8.26 -27.15 -6.02
N MET A 737 -7.63 -28.32 -5.85
CA MET A 737 -6.19 -28.50 -5.82
C MET A 737 -5.73 -29.64 -6.74
N TYR A 738 -5.04 -29.32 -7.83
CA TYR A 738 -4.48 -30.27 -8.79
C TYR A 738 -2.95 -30.39 -8.62
N PHE A 739 -2.49 -31.49 -8.04
CA PHE A 739 -1.07 -31.79 -7.84
C PHE A 739 -0.64 -32.95 -8.74
N GLY A 740 0.35 -32.74 -9.60
CA GLY A 740 0.88 -33.77 -10.49
C GLY A 740 0.18 -33.81 -11.84
N ASN A 741 -0.11 -35.02 -12.32
CA ASN A 741 -0.89 -35.32 -13.53
C ASN A 741 -1.18 -36.84 -13.50
N THR A 742 -2.38 -37.25 -13.92
CA THR A 742 -2.83 -38.66 -13.99
C THR A 742 -2.17 -39.48 -15.10
N SER A 743 -1.41 -38.84 -16.00
CA SER A 743 -0.55 -39.53 -16.97
C SER A 743 0.49 -40.44 -16.29
N GLY A 744 0.86 -41.54 -16.98
CA GLY A 744 1.73 -42.58 -16.41
C GLY A 744 3.07 -42.08 -15.87
N THR A 745 3.51 -42.71 -14.76
CA THR A 745 4.68 -42.40 -13.92
C THR A 745 5.96 -42.01 -14.68
N ALA A 746 6.21 -42.64 -15.83
CA ALA A 746 7.38 -42.41 -16.68
C ALA A 746 7.46 -40.99 -17.31
N ASN A 747 6.38 -40.20 -17.25
CA ASN A 747 6.30 -38.86 -17.85
C ASN A 747 6.16 -37.72 -16.82
N GLN A 748 6.17 -38.02 -15.52
CA GLN A 748 5.83 -37.04 -14.48
C GLN A 748 6.77 -37.04 -13.29
N HIS A 749 7.06 -35.84 -12.82
CA HIS A 749 7.73 -35.54 -11.56
C HIS A 749 7.04 -36.22 -10.35
N MET A 750 7.78 -36.34 -9.25
CA MET A 750 7.29 -36.90 -7.98
C MET A 750 7.20 -35.81 -6.90
N PHE A 751 6.23 -35.90 -6.00
CA PHE A 751 6.20 -35.08 -4.78
C PHE A 751 6.85 -35.81 -3.60
N THR A 752 7.68 -35.14 -2.80
CA THR A 752 8.16 -35.69 -1.52
C THR A 752 8.01 -34.65 -0.42
N ASN A 753 7.78 -35.08 0.82
CA ASN A 753 7.59 -34.18 1.97
C ASN A 753 6.51 -33.10 1.71
N LEU A 754 5.45 -33.42 0.96
CA LEU A 754 4.33 -32.52 0.65
C LEU A 754 3.42 -32.42 1.88
N LYS A 755 3.10 -31.20 2.32
CA LYS A 755 2.16 -30.93 3.40
C LYS A 755 1.01 -30.06 2.94
N ILE A 756 -0.22 -30.51 3.15
CA ILE A 756 -1.45 -29.76 2.84
C ILE A 756 -2.27 -29.69 4.13
N TYR A 757 -2.36 -28.50 4.75
CA TYR A 757 -3.03 -28.38 6.04
C TYR A 757 -3.71 -27.05 6.29
N ASN A 758 -4.72 -27.01 7.18
CA ASN A 758 -5.47 -25.80 7.51
C ASN A 758 -6.04 -25.04 6.28
N ASN A 759 -6.35 -25.74 5.18
CA ASN A 759 -6.98 -25.10 4.01
C ASN A 759 -8.51 -25.25 4.06
N ARG A 760 -9.19 -24.22 3.59
CA ARG A 760 -10.62 -24.21 3.33
C ARG A 760 -10.84 -24.35 1.83
N VAL A 761 -11.29 -25.52 1.37
CA VAL A 761 -11.57 -25.81 -0.05
C VAL A 761 -13.06 -26.06 -0.22
N ILE A 762 -13.78 -25.16 -0.89
CA ILE A 762 -15.26 -25.14 -0.89
C ILE A 762 -15.82 -24.95 -2.30
N ARG A 763 -16.87 -25.69 -2.67
CA ARG A 763 -17.58 -25.54 -3.97
C ARG A 763 -16.64 -25.75 -5.16
N THR A 764 -16.22 -26.99 -5.35
CA THR A 764 -15.43 -27.44 -6.51
C THR A 764 -16.32 -28.20 -7.48
N GLY A 765 -16.15 -27.94 -8.78
CA GLY A 765 -16.87 -28.65 -9.84
C GLY A 765 -16.65 -30.15 -9.70
N THR A 766 -15.37 -30.55 -9.64
CA THR A 766 -14.95 -31.94 -9.45
C THR A 766 -14.27 -32.12 -8.07
N GLU A 767 -13.11 -32.78 -8.00
CA GLU A 767 -12.37 -33.10 -6.79
C GLU A 767 -11.94 -31.84 -6.02
N GLY A 768 -12.16 -31.82 -4.71
CA GLY A 768 -11.60 -30.78 -3.85
C GLY A 768 -10.07 -30.83 -3.82
N ILE A 769 -9.50 -32.03 -3.69
CA ILE A 769 -8.05 -32.26 -3.69
C ILE A 769 -7.71 -33.50 -4.54
N GLN A 770 -6.89 -33.30 -5.56
CA GLN A 770 -6.37 -34.32 -6.47
C GLN A 770 -4.85 -34.43 -6.35
N LEU A 771 -4.35 -35.54 -5.80
CA LEU A 771 -2.92 -35.79 -5.55
C LEU A 771 -2.38 -36.94 -6.42
N SER A 772 -1.77 -36.59 -7.54
CA SER A 772 -1.06 -37.54 -8.41
C SER A 772 0.44 -37.62 -8.10
N GLN A 773 1.07 -38.76 -8.40
CA GLN A 773 2.53 -38.98 -8.34
C GLN A 773 3.19 -38.81 -6.97
N GLN A 774 2.48 -39.18 -5.89
CA GLN A 774 2.91 -38.90 -4.53
C GLN A 774 4.02 -39.86 -4.05
N GLY A 775 5.13 -39.28 -3.58
CA GLY A 775 6.27 -39.97 -2.99
C GLY A 775 6.23 -39.98 -1.46
N ASN A 776 7.39 -40.18 -0.84
CA ASN A 776 7.52 -40.30 0.61
C ASN A 776 7.34 -38.96 1.35
N GLY A 777 6.63 -38.98 2.48
CA GLY A 777 6.48 -37.85 3.40
C GLY A 777 5.25 -36.97 3.12
N LEU A 778 4.23 -37.49 2.44
CA LEU A 778 2.96 -36.79 2.29
C LEU A 778 2.24 -36.68 3.65
N GLU A 779 1.77 -35.48 4.00
CA GLU A 779 0.86 -35.24 5.12
C GLU A 779 -0.29 -34.34 4.66
N VAL A 780 -1.55 -34.81 4.80
CA VAL A 780 -2.76 -34.03 4.51
C VAL A 780 -3.60 -33.98 5.78
N TYR A 781 -3.72 -32.82 6.44
CA TYR A 781 -4.39 -32.76 7.74
C TYR A 781 -5.07 -31.44 8.09
N ASN A 782 -6.09 -31.50 8.96
CA ASN A 782 -6.83 -30.32 9.42
C ASN A 782 -7.41 -29.44 8.27
N ASN A 783 -7.71 -30.03 7.11
CA ASN A 783 -8.38 -29.32 6.02
C ASN A 783 -9.89 -29.54 6.11
N VAL A 784 -10.67 -28.57 5.62
CA VAL A 784 -12.08 -28.80 5.27
C VAL A 784 -12.22 -28.66 3.77
N VAL A 785 -12.76 -29.72 3.18
CA VAL A 785 -12.95 -29.90 1.74
C VAL A 785 -14.42 -30.23 1.53
N ALA A 786 -15.23 -29.23 1.20
CA ALA A 786 -16.69 -29.33 1.24
C ALA A 786 -17.34 -28.88 -0.07
N LEU A 787 -18.50 -29.46 -0.37
CA LEU A 787 -19.20 -29.23 -1.65
C LEU A 787 -18.31 -29.61 -2.85
N CYS A 788 -17.71 -30.80 -2.77
CA CYS A 788 -17.06 -31.48 -3.89
C CYS A 788 -18.06 -32.04 -4.90
N ALA A 789 -17.60 -32.25 -6.14
CA ALA A 789 -18.40 -32.83 -7.24
C ALA A 789 -19.70 -32.05 -7.51
N MET A 790 -19.66 -30.72 -7.43
CA MET A 790 -20.84 -29.90 -7.71
C MET A 790 -21.38 -30.10 -9.13
N ASP A 791 -20.51 -30.42 -10.09
CA ASP A 791 -20.88 -30.57 -11.48
C ASP A 791 -21.13 -32.00 -11.94
N TRP A 792 -21.25 -32.95 -11.01
CA TRP A 792 -21.41 -34.39 -11.25
C TRP A 792 -22.45 -34.82 -12.31
N LYS A 793 -23.41 -33.95 -12.64
CA LYS A 793 -24.39 -34.16 -13.71
C LYS A 793 -23.84 -33.87 -15.11
N ASP A 794 -22.86 -32.98 -15.27
CA ASP A 794 -22.07 -32.76 -16.50
C ASP A 794 -20.60 -32.40 -16.21
N PRO A 795 -19.80 -33.33 -15.64
CA PRO A 795 -18.37 -33.12 -15.45
C PRO A 795 -17.65 -33.12 -16.81
N PHE A 796 -16.48 -32.47 -16.87
CA PHE A 796 -15.73 -32.34 -18.14
C PHE A 796 -15.27 -33.68 -18.75
N ALA A 797 -15.21 -34.75 -17.94
CA ALA A 797 -15.00 -36.12 -18.38
C ALA A 797 -15.67 -37.11 -17.41
N GLN A 798 -15.82 -38.37 -17.84
CA GLN A 798 -16.28 -39.44 -16.94
C GLN A 798 -15.26 -39.64 -15.80
N TRP A 799 -15.76 -39.92 -14.59
CA TRP A 799 -14.96 -40.19 -13.38
C TRP A 799 -14.18 -38.97 -12.88
N GLN A 800 -14.64 -37.76 -13.20
CA GLN A 800 -14.15 -36.49 -12.64
C GLN A 800 -15.30 -35.88 -11.84
N ASP A 801 -15.72 -36.63 -10.83
CA ASP A 801 -16.88 -36.37 -9.98
C ASP A 801 -16.65 -36.89 -8.55
N GLY A 802 -15.38 -36.85 -8.10
CA GLY A 802 -14.91 -37.27 -6.79
C GLY A 802 -14.80 -36.13 -5.76
N CYS A 803 -14.06 -36.35 -4.67
CA CYS A 803 -13.76 -35.30 -3.68
C CYS A 803 -12.30 -35.29 -3.24
N PHE A 804 -11.73 -36.46 -2.93
CA PHE A 804 -10.31 -36.60 -2.60
C PHE A 804 -9.68 -37.79 -3.34
N GLN A 805 -8.73 -37.51 -4.24
CA GLN A 805 -7.91 -38.53 -4.91
C GLN A 805 -6.49 -38.54 -4.32
N TYR A 806 -6.00 -39.71 -3.93
CA TYR A 806 -4.61 -39.95 -3.54
C TYR A 806 -4.00 -41.10 -4.36
N ALA A 807 -3.17 -40.75 -5.35
CA ALA A 807 -2.35 -41.69 -6.10
C ALA A 807 -0.90 -41.75 -5.56
N GLN A 808 -0.63 -42.79 -4.78
CA GLN A 808 0.70 -43.09 -4.24
C GLN A 808 1.59 -43.76 -5.30
N ARG A 809 2.74 -43.13 -5.54
CA ARG A 809 3.84 -43.65 -6.37
C ARG A 809 4.82 -44.49 -5.56
N VAL A 810 5.40 -43.95 -4.48
CA VAL A 810 6.34 -44.65 -3.58
C VAL A 810 6.34 -44.05 -2.18
N GLY A 811 6.88 -44.77 -1.20
CA GLY A 811 7.08 -44.24 0.16
C GLY A 811 5.80 -44.18 0.98
N SER A 812 5.87 -43.52 2.13
CA SER A 812 4.74 -43.39 3.04
C SER A 812 4.05 -42.02 2.95
N GLY A 813 2.76 -42.00 3.26
CA GLY A 813 1.95 -40.78 3.39
C GLY A 813 0.81 -40.96 4.39
N GLU A 814 0.40 -39.85 5.00
CA GLU A 814 -0.56 -39.79 6.12
C GLU A 814 -1.67 -38.78 5.79
N VAL A 815 -2.93 -39.15 6.01
CA VAL A 815 -4.11 -38.30 5.77
C VAL A 815 -4.99 -38.37 7.02
N TYR A 816 -5.08 -37.28 7.78
CA TYR A 816 -5.71 -37.32 9.10
C TYR A 816 -6.39 -36.04 9.53
N ASN A 817 -7.38 -36.15 10.43
CA ASN A 817 -8.12 -34.99 10.95
C ASN A 817 -8.73 -34.08 9.87
N ASN A 818 -9.08 -34.60 8.68
CA ASN A 818 -9.73 -33.80 7.65
C ASN A 818 -11.25 -33.99 7.67
N VAL A 819 -11.97 -33.01 7.11
CA VAL A 819 -13.41 -33.07 6.87
C VAL A 819 -13.65 -33.01 5.37
N PHE A 820 -14.27 -34.06 4.83
CA PHE A 820 -14.62 -34.18 3.42
C PHE A 820 -16.15 -34.28 3.26
N ILE A 821 -16.73 -33.40 2.44
CA ILE A 821 -18.18 -33.37 2.18
C ILE A 821 -18.46 -33.28 0.68
N GLY A 822 -19.16 -34.29 0.14
CA GLY A 822 -19.51 -34.39 -1.28
C GLY A 822 -18.77 -35.50 -2.01
N GLY A 823 -18.72 -35.41 -3.34
CA GLY A 823 -18.40 -36.53 -4.22
C GLY A 823 -19.68 -37.21 -4.74
N ALA A 824 -19.62 -37.73 -5.96
CA ALA A 824 -20.78 -38.30 -6.64
C ALA A 824 -20.56 -39.74 -7.10
N GLY A 825 -19.62 -39.99 -8.01
CA GLY A 825 -19.18 -41.33 -8.36
C GLY A 825 -18.51 -42.00 -7.16
N ASP A 826 -17.59 -41.28 -6.51
CA ASP A 826 -17.03 -41.62 -5.21
C ASP A 826 -16.70 -40.34 -4.41
N THR A 827 -16.22 -40.51 -3.18
CA THR A 827 -15.70 -39.41 -2.33
C THR A 827 -14.20 -39.56 -2.11
N PHE A 828 -13.67 -40.79 -2.10
CA PHE A 828 -12.27 -41.10 -1.83
C PHE A 828 -11.69 -42.14 -2.81
N GLU A 829 -10.78 -41.69 -3.68
CA GLU A 829 -10.03 -42.57 -4.56
C GLU A 829 -8.59 -42.80 -4.03
N MET A 830 -8.18 -44.06 -3.93
CA MET A 830 -6.81 -44.46 -3.61
C MET A 830 -6.22 -45.24 -4.79
N VAL A 831 -5.12 -44.76 -5.35
CA VAL A 831 -4.38 -45.44 -6.43
C VAL A 831 -2.99 -45.84 -5.95
N LEU A 832 -2.72 -47.14 -5.84
CA LEU A 832 -1.40 -47.67 -5.51
C LEU A 832 -0.70 -48.12 -6.80
N SER A 833 0.17 -47.28 -7.38
CA SER A 833 0.85 -47.59 -8.64
C SER A 833 2.24 -46.96 -8.73
N LYS A 834 3.26 -47.74 -9.11
CA LYS A 834 4.65 -47.25 -9.26
C LYS A 834 5.22 -47.50 -10.65
N ASP A 835 6.27 -46.78 -11.02
CA ASP A 835 7.04 -47.08 -12.23
C ASP A 835 7.83 -48.39 -12.10
N ALA A 836 8.21 -49.00 -13.23
CA ALA A 836 9.13 -50.12 -13.23
C ALA A 836 10.52 -49.73 -12.69
N ALA A 837 10.96 -48.49 -12.94
CA ALA A 837 12.25 -47.97 -12.46
C ALA A 837 12.25 -47.56 -10.98
N ASP A 838 11.08 -47.24 -10.40
CA ASP A 838 10.97 -46.78 -9.02
C ASP A 838 11.24 -47.92 -8.02
N THR A 839 11.97 -47.63 -6.93
CA THR A 839 12.12 -48.55 -5.79
C THR A 839 11.27 -48.06 -4.63
N ASN A 840 10.23 -48.80 -4.27
CA ASN A 840 9.40 -48.48 -3.11
C ASN A 840 10.14 -48.85 -1.81
N PRO A 841 10.33 -47.94 -0.82
CA PRO A 841 10.97 -48.26 0.45
C PRO A 841 10.29 -49.44 1.19
N PRO A 842 11.06 -50.33 1.86
CA PRO A 842 10.48 -51.41 2.65
C PRO A 842 9.57 -50.87 3.77
N GLY A 843 8.34 -51.38 3.84
CA GLY A 843 7.37 -50.98 4.87
C GLY A 843 6.61 -49.68 4.58
N SER A 844 6.64 -49.17 3.35
CA SER A 844 5.87 -48.00 2.91
C SER A 844 4.36 -48.14 3.17
N GLN A 845 3.71 -47.09 3.69
CA GLN A 845 2.29 -47.10 4.06
C GLN A 845 1.56 -45.85 3.56
N ALA A 846 0.37 -46.01 2.98
CA ALA A 846 -0.65 -44.97 2.98
C ALA A 846 -1.51 -45.17 4.23
N TRP A 847 -1.52 -44.20 5.14
CA TRP A 847 -2.33 -44.24 6.36
C TRP A 847 -3.38 -43.13 6.32
N VAL A 848 -4.66 -43.50 6.31
CA VAL A 848 -5.80 -42.61 6.31
C VAL A 848 -6.57 -42.85 7.59
N HIS A 849 -6.57 -41.89 8.52
CA HIS A 849 -7.18 -42.09 9.84
C HIS A 849 -7.75 -40.84 10.48
N ASP A 850 -8.68 -40.99 11.42
CA ASP A 850 -9.31 -39.86 12.12
C ASP A 850 -9.92 -38.79 11.18
N ASN A 851 -10.40 -39.17 9.99
CA ASN A 851 -11.10 -38.27 9.07
C ASN A 851 -12.62 -38.45 9.15
N TYR A 852 -13.35 -37.37 8.86
CA TYR A 852 -14.80 -37.37 8.70
C TYR A 852 -15.18 -37.19 7.23
N PHE A 853 -15.86 -38.18 6.66
CA PHE A 853 -16.38 -38.17 5.29
C PHE A 853 -17.91 -38.20 5.30
N SER A 854 -18.56 -37.40 4.45
CA SER A 854 -20.02 -37.46 4.36
C SER A 854 -20.63 -37.00 3.03
N HIS A 855 -21.89 -37.37 2.80
CA HIS A 855 -22.73 -36.87 1.70
C HIS A 855 -22.24 -37.25 0.29
N GLY A 856 -21.72 -38.47 0.11
CA GLY A 856 -21.44 -39.05 -1.21
C GLY A 856 -22.70 -39.64 -1.88
N ARG A 857 -22.80 -39.55 -3.22
CA ARG A 857 -24.01 -39.89 -4.00
C ARG A 857 -24.08 -41.33 -4.57
N ASP A 858 -23.01 -42.11 -4.49
CA ASP A 858 -23.01 -43.55 -4.83
C ASP A 858 -22.30 -44.37 -3.75
N PHE A 859 -21.01 -44.64 -3.91
CA PHE A 859 -20.16 -45.31 -2.94
C PHE A 859 -19.17 -44.32 -2.32
N PHE A 860 -18.49 -44.72 -1.25
CA PHE A 860 -17.54 -43.85 -0.57
C PHE A 860 -16.19 -43.82 -1.29
N GLY A 861 -15.64 -44.97 -1.63
CA GLY A 861 -14.30 -44.98 -2.21
C GLY A 861 -13.87 -46.23 -2.94
N TYR A 862 -12.88 -46.03 -3.82
CA TYR A 862 -12.28 -47.03 -4.68
C TYR A 862 -10.79 -47.18 -4.35
N VAL A 863 -10.31 -48.43 -4.24
CA VAL A 863 -8.89 -48.73 -4.03
C VAL A 863 -8.34 -49.44 -5.27
N HIS A 864 -7.78 -48.66 -6.19
CA HIS A 864 -7.09 -49.15 -7.38
C HIS A 864 -5.72 -49.75 -7.01
N ASN A 865 -5.60 -51.07 -7.13
CA ASN A 865 -4.36 -51.81 -6.87
C ASN A 865 -3.65 -52.17 -8.19
N ALA A 866 -2.60 -51.42 -8.56
CA ALA A 866 -1.78 -51.81 -9.69
C ALA A 866 -0.75 -52.89 -9.28
N PRO A 867 -0.66 -54.03 -9.98
CA PRO A 867 0.34 -55.08 -9.69
C PRO A 867 1.80 -54.63 -9.78
N SER A 868 2.08 -53.39 -10.20
CA SER A 868 3.44 -52.83 -10.22
C SER A 868 3.96 -52.48 -8.83
N ASN A 869 3.10 -52.25 -7.82
CA ASN A 869 3.50 -51.79 -6.48
C ASN A 869 3.10 -52.71 -5.31
N PRO A 870 3.41 -54.03 -5.33
CA PRO A 870 2.83 -55.02 -4.40
C PRO A 870 3.30 -54.93 -2.93
N THR A 871 4.09 -53.92 -2.55
CA THR A 871 4.73 -53.80 -1.23
C THR A 871 4.25 -52.63 -0.38
N ALA A 872 3.45 -51.70 -0.94
CA ALA A 872 2.82 -50.64 -0.16
C ALA A 872 1.69 -51.21 0.70
N THR A 873 1.46 -50.68 1.90
CA THR A 873 0.33 -51.04 2.76
C THR A 873 -0.70 -49.91 2.79
N LEU A 874 -1.99 -50.22 2.65
CA LEU A 874 -3.05 -49.28 3.01
C LEU A 874 -3.49 -49.57 4.46
N ARG A 875 -3.54 -48.52 5.28
CA ARG A 875 -4.19 -48.50 6.59
C ARG A 875 -5.30 -47.46 6.54
N PHE A 876 -6.54 -47.89 6.71
CA PHE A 876 -7.72 -47.04 6.74
C PHE A 876 -8.38 -47.25 8.10
N GLU A 877 -8.10 -46.37 9.06
CA GLU A 877 -8.30 -46.64 10.50
C GLU A 877 -9.09 -45.52 11.19
N ASP A 878 -10.04 -45.86 12.07
CA ASP A 878 -10.75 -44.89 12.93
C ASP A 878 -11.46 -43.73 12.17
N ASN A 879 -11.75 -43.88 10.87
CA ASN A 879 -12.49 -42.88 10.07
C ASN A 879 -14.01 -43.00 10.25
N ILE A 880 -14.71 -41.91 9.93
CA ILE A 880 -16.18 -41.79 10.00
C ILE A 880 -16.74 -41.58 8.59
N MET A 881 -17.74 -42.37 8.21
CA MET A 881 -18.46 -42.25 6.93
C MET A 881 -19.97 -42.11 7.16
N ARG A 882 -20.54 -40.94 6.84
CA ARG A 882 -21.93 -40.60 7.16
C ARG A 882 -22.77 -40.19 5.94
N GLN A 883 -24.00 -40.69 5.85
CA GLN A 883 -24.99 -40.35 4.80
C GLN A 883 -24.48 -40.57 3.36
N PHE A 884 -24.04 -41.79 3.06
CA PHE A 884 -23.74 -42.25 1.69
C PHE A 884 -25.02 -42.82 1.05
N ASN A 885 -25.76 -41.95 0.35
CA ASN A 885 -27.08 -42.23 -0.19
C ASN A 885 -27.01 -42.35 -1.72
N PHE A 886 -27.61 -43.40 -2.29
CA PHE A 886 -27.61 -43.57 -3.74
C PHE A 886 -28.56 -42.56 -4.44
N GLN A 887 -27.97 -41.52 -5.02
CA GLN A 887 -28.61 -40.51 -5.88
C GLN A 887 -28.06 -40.55 -7.32
N TYR A 888 -26.89 -41.17 -7.51
CA TYR A 888 -26.18 -41.27 -8.79
C TYR A 888 -26.98 -41.99 -9.91
N GLY A 889 -28.08 -42.66 -9.57
CA GLY A 889 -29.08 -43.19 -10.50
C GLY A 889 -29.88 -42.13 -11.29
N GLU A 890 -29.72 -40.84 -11.00
CA GLU A 890 -30.17 -39.75 -11.89
C GLU A 890 -29.42 -39.78 -13.24
N LEU A 891 -28.19 -40.31 -13.27
CA LEU A 891 -27.43 -40.48 -14.50
C LEU A 891 -27.80 -41.76 -15.27
N PRO A 892 -27.82 -41.73 -16.62
CA PRO A 892 -28.20 -42.89 -17.43
C PRO A 892 -27.35 -44.14 -17.15
N GLY A 893 -28.03 -45.23 -16.77
CA GLY A 893 -27.42 -46.56 -16.65
C GLY A 893 -26.65 -46.84 -15.35
N LYS A 894 -26.68 -45.92 -14.37
CA LYS A 894 -26.11 -46.17 -13.03
C LYS A 894 -27.11 -46.95 -12.15
N THR A 895 -26.63 -47.84 -11.28
CA THR A 895 -27.46 -48.63 -10.35
C THR A 895 -26.73 -48.88 -9.03
N ASP A 896 -27.42 -48.79 -7.89
CA ASP A 896 -26.80 -49.01 -6.57
C ASP A 896 -26.25 -50.43 -6.45
N LEU A 897 -24.93 -50.53 -6.26
CA LEU A 897 -24.24 -51.79 -6.02
C LEU A 897 -24.28 -52.20 -4.53
N ASN A 898 -24.82 -51.34 -3.66
CA ASN A 898 -24.96 -51.52 -2.21
C ASN A 898 -23.63 -51.83 -1.49
N LYS A 899 -22.55 -51.20 -1.96
CA LYS A 899 -21.18 -51.22 -1.39
C LYS A 899 -20.77 -49.81 -0.98
N LEU A 900 -20.00 -49.70 0.09
CA LEU A 900 -19.39 -48.45 0.52
C LEU A 900 -17.95 -48.34 -0.01
N ILE A 901 -17.12 -49.37 0.18
CA ILE A 901 -15.73 -49.43 -0.33
C ILE A 901 -15.60 -50.54 -1.38
N PHE A 902 -14.99 -50.22 -2.51
CA PHE A 902 -14.52 -51.16 -3.53
C PHE A 902 -13.01 -51.37 -3.43
N ALA A 903 -12.59 -52.57 -3.07
CA ALA A 903 -11.19 -53.02 -3.16
C ALA A 903 -11.11 -54.17 -4.19
N VAL A 904 -11.21 -53.78 -5.46
CA VAL A 904 -11.22 -54.69 -6.62
C VAL A 904 -9.83 -54.83 -7.25
N ASP A 905 -9.74 -55.54 -8.39
CA ASP A 905 -8.51 -55.81 -9.14
C ASP A 905 -7.39 -56.55 -8.38
N ASN A 906 -7.51 -57.89 -8.30
CA ASN A 906 -6.41 -58.81 -7.94
C ASN A 906 -5.55 -58.39 -6.72
N VAL A 907 -6.17 -57.79 -5.70
CA VAL A 907 -5.53 -57.06 -4.58
C VAL A 907 -4.20 -57.71 -4.12
N THR A 908 -3.08 -57.13 -4.55
CA THR A 908 -1.73 -57.66 -4.25
C THR A 908 -1.14 -57.08 -2.97
N ASN A 909 -1.66 -55.94 -2.51
CA ASN A 909 -1.16 -55.18 -1.36
C ASN A 909 -1.92 -55.54 -0.09
N PRO A 910 -1.28 -55.51 1.09
CA PRO A 910 -1.97 -55.54 2.37
C PRO A 910 -2.86 -54.30 2.53
N LEU A 911 -4.17 -54.51 2.69
CA LEU A 911 -5.14 -53.46 2.98
C LEU A 911 -5.78 -53.74 4.35
N TYR A 912 -5.64 -52.80 5.29
CA TYR A 912 -6.18 -52.89 6.64
C TYR A 912 -7.28 -51.84 6.84
N PHE A 913 -8.46 -52.28 7.27
CA PHE A 913 -9.59 -51.43 7.59
C PHE A 913 -9.98 -51.64 9.06
N THR A 914 -9.60 -50.70 9.94
CA THR A 914 -9.67 -50.89 11.39
C THR A 914 -10.59 -49.87 12.06
N ASN A 915 -11.49 -50.29 12.96
CA ASN A 915 -12.31 -49.41 13.82
C ASN A 915 -13.20 -48.34 13.14
N ASN A 916 -13.36 -48.36 11.81
CA ASN A 916 -14.11 -47.31 11.12
C ASN A 916 -15.61 -47.38 11.44
N LEU A 917 -16.27 -46.22 11.46
CA LEU A 917 -17.69 -46.07 11.78
C LEU A 917 -18.47 -45.59 10.54
N GLN A 918 -19.46 -46.38 10.11
CA GLN A 918 -20.41 -45.96 9.08
C GLN A 918 -21.86 -45.88 9.61
N ASP A 919 -22.74 -45.12 8.95
CA ASP A 919 -24.19 -45.32 9.04
C ASP A 919 -24.84 -45.82 7.75
N GLY A 920 -26.16 -45.98 7.76
CA GLY A 920 -26.93 -46.50 6.63
C GLY A 920 -26.86 -48.02 6.48
N THR A 921 -27.02 -48.50 5.24
CA THR A 921 -27.23 -49.93 4.94
C THR A 921 -26.23 -50.54 3.95
N LYS A 922 -25.27 -49.75 3.45
CA LYS A 922 -24.28 -50.22 2.45
C LYS A 922 -23.32 -51.23 3.08
N THR A 923 -22.89 -52.21 2.26
CA THR A 923 -21.86 -53.17 2.68
C THR A 923 -20.54 -52.42 2.84
N PHE A 924 -19.95 -52.40 4.03
CA PHE A 924 -18.74 -51.61 4.33
C PHE A 924 -17.62 -51.82 3.29
N ILE A 925 -17.19 -53.07 3.05
CA ILE A 925 -16.21 -53.40 2.01
C ILE A 925 -16.66 -54.62 1.19
N ASP A 926 -16.49 -54.55 -0.12
CA ASP A 926 -16.98 -55.54 -1.06
C ASP A 926 -16.25 -56.90 -0.97
N THR A 927 -14.91 -56.89 -0.87
CA THR A 927 -14.04 -58.10 -0.90
C THR A 927 -14.25 -59.02 0.30
N VAL A 928 -14.62 -58.47 1.46
CA VAL A 928 -14.96 -59.22 2.68
C VAL A 928 -16.47 -59.51 2.74
N GLY A 929 -17.29 -58.72 2.04
CA GLY A 929 -18.74 -58.88 2.00
C GLY A 929 -19.48 -58.41 3.25
N GLY A 930 -18.84 -57.57 4.09
CA GLY A 930 -19.38 -57.08 5.35
C GLY A 930 -18.39 -56.16 6.08
N ASN A 931 -18.65 -55.86 7.36
CA ASN A 931 -17.83 -54.93 8.14
C ASN A 931 -16.48 -55.49 8.59
N ASN A 932 -16.40 -56.80 8.84
CA ASN A 932 -15.27 -57.43 9.51
C ASN A 932 -14.98 -58.82 8.94
N GLY A 933 -13.70 -59.19 8.87
CA GLY A 933 -13.22 -60.46 8.30
C GLY A 933 -11.92 -60.27 7.50
N THR A 934 -11.41 -61.37 6.95
CA THR A 934 -10.19 -61.37 6.11
C THR A 934 -10.47 -62.09 4.81
N SER A 935 -10.08 -61.48 3.68
CA SER A 935 -10.26 -62.01 2.33
C SER A 935 -9.05 -61.66 1.48
N GLY A 936 -8.23 -62.66 1.12
CA GLY A 936 -6.95 -62.41 0.45
C GLY A 936 -6.02 -61.53 1.28
N ASN A 937 -5.58 -60.41 0.71
CA ASN A 937 -4.75 -59.40 1.39
C ASN A 937 -5.57 -58.30 2.10
N VAL A 938 -6.91 -58.38 2.09
CA VAL A 938 -7.81 -57.42 2.75
C VAL A 938 -8.17 -57.93 4.15
N THR A 939 -7.95 -57.13 5.18
CA THR A 939 -8.34 -57.42 6.56
C THR A 939 -9.15 -56.26 7.13
N ALA A 940 -10.37 -56.56 7.58
CA ALA A 940 -11.28 -55.60 8.21
C ALA A 940 -11.57 -56.04 9.66
N THR A 941 -11.37 -55.17 10.66
CA THR A 941 -11.54 -55.50 12.08
C THR A 941 -12.02 -54.30 12.90
N GLY A 942 -12.96 -54.50 13.80
CA GLY A 942 -13.51 -53.44 14.66
C GLY A 942 -14.47 -52.46 13.97
N ASN A 943 -14.72 -52.57 12.65
CA ASN A 943 -15.60 -51.62 11.95
C ASN A 943 -17.08 -51.83 12.32
N VAL A 944 -17.83 -50.72 12.47
CA VAL A 944 -19.21 -50.72 12.97
C VAL A 944 -20.15 -49.99 12.02
N THR A 945 -21.36 -50.54 11.83
CA THR A 945 -22.48 -49.81 11.24
C THR A 945 -23.42 -49.37 12.36
N ALA A 946 -23.59 -48.07 12.55
CA ALA A 946 -24.64 -47.50 13.40
C ALA A 946 -25.93 -47.28 12.60
N ALA A 947 -27.08 -47.15 13.28
CA ALA A 947 -28.34 -46.80 12.62
C ALA A 947 -28.30 -45.37 12.05
N THR A 948 -27.65 -44.46 12.77
CA THR A 948 -27.33 -43.08 12.38
C THR A 948 -26.03 -42.66 13.06
N VAL A 949 -25.23 -41.85 12.39
CA VAL A 949 -24.06 -41.15 12.95
C VAL A 949 -24.40 -39.67 13.12
N ALA A 950 -23.87 -39.02 14.16
CA ALA A 950 -24.11 -37.59 14.40
C ALA A 950 -23.49 -36.75 13.27
N PRO A 951 -24.11 -35.62 12.87
CA PRO A 951 -23.45 -34.67 11.98
C PRO A 951 -22.28 -33.99 12.70
N ILE A 952 -21.28 -33.57 11.93
CA ILE A 952 -20.33 -32.55 12.37
C ILE A 952 -21.06 -31.20 12.56
N VAL A 953 -20.65 -30.42 13.56
CA VAL A 953 -21.12 -29.05 13.79
C VAL A 953 -20.05 -28.08 13.30
N PHE A 954 -20.45 -27.04 12.58
CA PHE A 954 -19.58 -25.96 12.11
C PHE A 954 -19.90 -24.65 12.82
N GLU A 955 -18.92 -23.77 12.96
CA GLU A 955 -19.01 -22.48 13.69
C GLU A 955 -20.07 -21.55 13.09
N ASP A 956 -19.97 -21.21 11.79
CA ASP A 956 -20.96 -20.35 11.10
C ASP A 956 -21.09 -20.71 9.62
N VAL A 957 -22.11 -21.53 9.33
CA VAL A 957 -22.56 -21.84 7.98
C VAL A 957 -24.05 -21.54 7.86
N THR A 958 -24.49 -21.07 6.70
CA THR A 958 -25.89 -20.64 6.43
C THR A 958 -26.95 -21.74 6.65
N PHE A 959 -26.54 -23.00 6.77
CA PHE A 959 -27.42 -24.17 6.83
C PHE A 959 -27.41 -24.82 8.23
N PRO A 960 -28.56 -25.35 8.69
CA PRO A 960 -28.63 -26.02 9.99
C PRO A 960 -27.73 -27.27 10.03
N THR A 961 -27.28 -27.65 11.22
CA THR A 961 -26.35 -28.79 11.46
C THR A 961 -26.75 -30.12 10.80
N ASN A 962 -28.06 -30.35 10.61
CA ASN A 962 -28.61 -31.56 9.98
C ASN A 962 -28.99 -31.38 8.50
N PHE A 963 -28.49 -30.32 7.85
CA PHE A 963 -28.70 -30.07 6.44
C PHE A 963 -28.11 -31.19 5.57
N ASP A 964 -28.79 -31.48 4.47
CA ASP A 964 -28.39 -32.50 3.51
C ASP A 964 -27.55 -31.84 2.41
N TRP A 965 -26.23 -31.90 2.57
CA TRP A 965 -25.30 -31.22 1.66
C TRP A 965 -25.34 -31.75 0.22
N THR A 966 -25.98 -32.90 -0.06
CA THR A 966 -26.17 -33.38 -1.44
C THR A 966 -27.16 -32.54 -2.23
N LYS A 967 -27.90 -31.62 -1.58
CA LYS A 967 -28.86 -30.74 -2.24
C LYS A 967 -28.23 -29.56 -2.95
N ILE A 968 -26.96 -29.26 -2.67
CA ILE A 968 -26.22 -28.19 -3.33
C ILE A 968 -25.44 -28.79 -4.51
N GLU A 969 -25.65 -28.25 -5.69
CA GLU A 969 -25.00 -28.66 -6.95
C GLU A 969 -24.88 -27.47 -7.92
N ARG A 970 -24.05 -27.61 -8.97
CA ARG A 970 -23.91 -26.59 -10.04
C ARG A 970 -25.22 -26.47 -10.80
N TRP A 971 -25.58 -25.26 -11.21
CA TRP A 971 -26.63 -25.07 -12.22
C TRP A 971 -26.11 -25.32 -13.63
N ASP A 972 -26.73 -26.25 -14.35
CA ASP A 972 -26.59 -26.50 -15.78
C ASP A 972 -27.99 -26.83 -16.38
N ASP A 973 -28.22 -26.56 -17.66
CA ASP A 973 -29.48 -26.92 -18.33
C ASP A 973 -29.47 -28.34 -18.93
N TYR A 974 -28.29 -28.82 -19.35
CA TYR A 974 -28.14 -30.05 -20.11
C TYR A 974 -26.76 -30.69 -19.90
N SER A 975 -26.72 -32.01 -19.75
CA SER A 975 -25.47 -32.76 -19.77
C SER A 975 -25.03 -33.06 -21.20
N ASN A 976 -23.89 -32.49 -21.59
CA ASN A 976 -23.20 -32.82 -22.82
C ASN A 976 -22.57 -34.22 -22.78
N LEU A 977 -21.95 -34.59 -21.64
CA LEU A 977 -21.25 -35.85 -21.45
C LEU A 977 -22.19 -37.06 -21.55
N TYR A 978 -23.36 -36.98 -20.91
CA TYR A 978 -24.36 -38.04 -20.89
C TYR A 978 -25.49 -37.84 -21.91
N SER A 979 -25.53 -36.69 -22.60
CA SER A 979 -26.52 -36.32 -23.61
C SER A 979 -27.97 -36.37 -23.10
N VAL A 980 -28.21 -35.84 -21.90
CA VAL A 980 -29.53 -35.78 -21.24
C VAL A 980 -29.80 -34.42 -20.59
N PRO A 981 -31.06 -33.95 -20.48
CA PRO A 981 -31.40 -32.76 -19.71
C PRO A 981 -31.09 -32.95 -18.23
N ILE A 982 -30.67 -31.87 -17.57
CA ILE A 982 -30.41 -31.87 -16.12
C ILE A 982 -31.65 -31.42 -15.37
N TYR A 983 -32.00 -32.14 -14.30
CA TYR A 983 -33.21 -31.92 -13.52
C TYR A 983 -32.89 -31.49 -12.09
N TYR A 984 -33.68 -30.55 -11.58
CA TYR A 984 -33.69 -30.04 -10.21
C TYR A 984 -35.09 -30.17 -9.62
N ASN A 985 -35.20 -30.66 -8.40
CA ASN A 985 -36.45 -30.85 -7.69
C ASN A 985 -36.72 -29.69 -6.72
N GLN A 986 -37.98 -29.53 -6.33
CA GLN A 986 -38.33 -28.61 -5.25
C GLN A 986 -37.53 -28.94 -3.96
N GLY A 987 -36.78 -27.95 -3.46
CA GLY A 987 -35.90 -28.10 -2.30
C GLY A 987 -34.43 -28.35 -2.63
N ASP A 988 -34.06 -28.49 -3.90
CA ASP A 988 -32.68 -28.54 -4.36
C ASP A 988 -32.11 -27.12 -4.53
N TYR A 989 -30.80 -26.98 -4.39
CA TYR A 989 -30.07 -25.71 -4.42
C TYR A 989 -29.08 -25.70 -5.58
N ALA A 990 -29.27 -24.79 -6.54
CA ALA A 990 -28.41 -24.66 -7.69
C ALA A 990 -27.49 -23.45 -7.56
N TYR A 991 -26.18 -23.70 -7.60
CA TYR A 991 -25.14 -22.67 -7.55
C TYR A 991 -24.81 -22.20 -8.96
N TYR A 992 -25.03 -20.92 -9.21
CA TYR A 992 -24.88 -20.31 -10.53
C TYR A 992 -23.50 -19.68 -10.68
N PHE A 993 -22.52 -20.51 -11.06
CA PHE A 993 -21.11 -20.13 -11.26
C PHE A 993 -20.87 -18.79 -11.99
N PRO A 994 -21.64 -18.39 -13.04
CA PRO A 994 -21.42 -17.11 -13.71
C PRO A 994 -21.59 -15.85 -12.84
N THR A 995 -22.31 -15.94 -11.71
CA THR A 995 -22.47 -14.85 -10.72
C THR A 995 -21.97 -15.20 -9.32
N GLY A 996 -21.72 -16.49 -9.04
CA GLY A 996 -21.33 -16.97 -7.71
C GLY A 996 -22.49 -17.03 -6.70
N GLU A 997 -23.73 -16.96 -7.18
CA GLU A 997 -24.96 -16.94 -6.37
C GLU A 997 -25.58 -18.33 -6.17
N LEU A 998 -26.26 -18.53 -5.04
CA LEU A 998 -26.97 -19.77 -4.73
C LEU A 998 -28.50 -19.59 -4.83
N TYR A 999 -29.20 -20.51 -5.49
CA TYR A 999 -30.64 -20.42 -5.72
C TYR A 999 -31.38 -21.68 -5.23
N LEU A 1000 -32.42 -21.51 -4.43
CA LEU A 1000 -33.32 -22.58 -3.99
C LEU A 1000 -34.42 -22.82 -5.02
N CYS A 1001 -34.62 -24.07 -5.45
CA CYS A 1001 -35.76 -24.47 -6.26
C CYS A 1001 -37.05 -24.50 -5.42
N ILE A 1002 -37.96 -23.56 -5.67
CA ILE A 1002 -39.21 -23.39 -4.91
C ILE A 1002 -40.46 -23.94 -5.62
N GLU A 1003 -40.41 -24.15 -6.93
CA GLU A 1003 -41.54 -24.66 -7.71
C GLU A 1003 -41.71 -26.17 -7.55
N ALA A 1004 -42.93 -26.63 -7.25
CA ALA A 1004 -43.21 -28.04 -7.02
C ALA A 1004 -42.93 -28.91 -8.26
N GLY A 1005 -42.38 -30.11 -8.03
CA GLY A 1005 -42.00 -31.07 -9.08
C GLY A 1005 -40.51 -30.99 -9.46
N SER A 1006 -40.18 -31.51 -10.65
CA SER A 1006 -38.83 -31.54 -11.20
C SER A 1006 -38.75 -30.64 -12.44
N HIS A 1007 -37.71 -29.82 -12.54
CA HIS A 1007 -37.55 -28.76 -13.54
C HIS A 1007 -36.20 -28.88 -14.25
N THR A 1008 -36.17 -28.49 -15.53
CA THR A 1008 -34.97 -28.50 -16.38
C THR A 1008 -34.97 -27.26 -17.28
N ALA A 1009 -33.80 -26.81 -17.74
CA ALA A 1009 -33.59 -25.66 -18.64
C ALA A 1009 -34.19 -24.30 -18.18
N LYS A 1010 -34.67 -24.19 -16.95
CA LYS A 1010 -35.11 -22.92 -16.34
C LYS A 1010 -33.90 -22.28 -15.64
N ASN A 1011 -33.25 -21.32 -16.29
CA ASN A 1011 -32.09 -20.61 -15.73
C ASN A 1011 -32.47 -19.78 -14.47
N PRO A 1012 -31.70 -19.81 -13.37
CA PRO A 1012 -32.07 -19.19 -12.10
C PRO A 1012 -32.32 -17.68 -12.18
N THR A 1013 -31.45 -16.97 -12.90
CA THR A 1013 -31.51 -15.50 -13.04
C THR A 1013 -32.72 -14.99 -13.84
N THR A 1014 -33.41 -15.88 -14.57
CA THR A 1014 -34.53 -15.51 -15.47
C THR A 1014 -35.85 -16.21 -15.13
N ASN A 1015 -35.89 -17.12 -14.17
CA ASN A 1015 -37.08 -17.91 -13.81
C ASN A 1015 -37.40 -17.80 -12.30
N PRO A 1016 -37.74 -16.60 -11.78
CA PRO A 1016 -37.97 -16.35 -10.35
C PRO A 1016 -39.23 -17.03 -9.77
N SER A 1017 -40.09 -17.62 -10.61
CA SER A 1017 -41.17 -18.51 -10.16
C SER A 1017 -40.66 -19.90 -9.76
N THR A 1018 -39.49 -20.28 -10.25
CA THR A 1018 -38.82 -21.56 -10.03
C THR A 1018 -37.73 -21.44 -8.99
N TRP A 1019 -37.00 -20.33 -9.01
CA TRP A 1019 -35.79 -20.13 -8.24
C TRP A 1019 -35.90 -18.92 -7.31
N GLN A 1020 -35.60 -19.13 -6.05
CA GLN A 1020 -35.44 -18.09 -5.04
C GLN A 1020 -33.95 -17.89 -4.76
N LEU A 1021 -33.44 -16.68 -4.96
CA LEU A 1021 -32.07 -16.33 -4.54
C LEU A 1021 -31.94 -16.55 -3.02
N VAL A 1022 -30.89 -17.26 -2.63
CA VAL A 1022 -30.49 -17.47 -1.23
C VAL A 1022 -29.47 -16.38 -0.89
N PRO A 1023 -29.50 -15.80 0.33
CA PRO A 1023 -28.42 -14.95 0.80
C PRO A 1023 -27.06 -15.62 0.65
N MET A 1024 -26.00 -14.80 0.56
CA MET A 1024 -24.64 -15.30 0.40
C MET A 1024 -24.29 -16.33 1.48
N MET A 1025 -23.67 -17.43 1.08
CA MET A 1025 -23.33 -18.50 2.00
C MET A 1025 -22.18 -18.07 2.91
N THR A 1026 -22.38 -18.15 4.23
CA THR A 1026 -21.30 -18.08 5.22
C THR A 1026 -20.48 -19.35 5.14
N ASP A 1027 -19.17 -19.19 5.02
CA ASP A 1027 -18.22 -20.29 4.78
C ASP A 1027 -17.33 -20.57 6.01
N ASP A 1028 -17.80 -20.34 7.24
CA ASP A 1028 -17.04 -20.68 8.45
C ASP A 1028 -17.19 -22.16 8.82
N PHE A 1029 -16.56 -22.99 8.01
CA PHE A 1029 -16.49 -24.44 8.15
C PHE A 1029 -15.49 -24.92 9.24
N ARG A 1030 -15.07 -24.05 10.18
CA ARG A 1030 -14.37 -24.51 11.40
C ARG A 1030 -15.26 -25.46 12.19
N THR A 1031 -14.66 -26.47 12.80
CA THR A 1031 -15.39 -27.43 13.62
C THR A 1031 -15.75 -26.79 14.96
N ASP A 1032 -17.05 -26.57 15.18
CA ASP A 1032 -17.57 -25.89 16.37
C ASP A 1032 -17.25 -26.66 17.66
N ALA A 1033 -17.02 -25.94 18.76
CA ALA A 1033 -16.64 -26.51 20.05
C ALA A 1033 -17.67 -27.48 20.68
N THR A 1034 -18.92 -27.50 20.20
CA THR A 1034 -19.97 -28.47 20.58
C THR A 1034 -20.03 -29.69 19.68
N SER A 1035 -19.30 -29.69 18.56
CA SER A 1035 -19.19 -30.82 17.63
C SER A 1035 -18.68 -32.09 18.33
N PRO A 1036 -19.26 -33.27 18.07
CA PRO A 1036 -18.76 -34.54 18.61
C PRO A 1036 -17.40 -34.96 18.01
N TYR A 1037 -16.90 -34.25 17.00
CA TYR A 1037 -15.68 -34.57 16.24
C TYR A 1037 -14.57 -33.53 16.45
N GLN A 1038 -14.36 -33.12 17.72
CA GLN A 1038 -13.30 -32.20 18.11
C GLN A 1038 -11.93 -32.65 17.58
N GLY A 1039 -11.17 -31.72 17.01
CA GLY A 1039 -9.84 -31.97 16.45
C GLY A 1039 -9.82 -32.38 14.97
N MET A 1040 -10.97 -32.59 14.33
CA MET A 1040 -11.07 -32.78 12.87
C MET A 1040 -11.40 -31.44 12.18
N GLY A 1041 -10.95 -31.26 10.94
CA GLY A 1041 -11.20 -30.08 10.12
C GLY A 1041 -10.34 -28.88 10.50
N LEU A 1042 -10.85 -27.68 10.21
CA LEU A 1042 -10.23 -26.43 10.59
C LEU A 1042 -10.46 -26.18 12.10
N LEU A 1043 -9.39 -25.77 12.78
CA LEU A 1043 -9.35 -25.48 14.21
C LEU A 1043 -8.95 -24.01 14.43
N ASP A 1044 -9.21 -23.50 15.64
CA ASP A 1044 -8.82 -22.16 16.12
C ASP A 1044 -7.30 -21.97 16.30
#